data_AF-A0A1G3QQZ2-F1
#
_entry.id   AF-A0A1G3QQZ2-F1
#
_cell.length_a   1.000
_cell.length_b   1.000
_cell.length_c   1.000
_cell.angle_alpha   90.00
_cell.angle_beta   90.00
_cell.angle_gamma   90.00
#
_symmetry.space_group_name_H-M   'P 1'
#
loop_
_entity.id
_entity.type
_entity.pdbx_description
1 polymer ?
#
loop_
_entity_poly.entity_id
_entity_poly.type
_entity_poly.pdbx_seq_one_letter_code
_entity_poly.pdbx_strand_id
1 'polypeptide(L)'
;MAEEKSFLQSIKLEISRSFRLVPYERLSFHKILGILKSDVGMNILIRELDKGPVIRQSAVSTLVRFDTPEVLAACVALLKKHITDEEKIMILDLVSRCGGETNIKDIIAFIEYHEDKQPSLEVITKAYEVIRKIGAGSDEALKFLTAKAHSDKLDTNFRSLAIESLAPFKPIGLFEEVLKKCDDALCHAVYKAVYLLVVELVDKAQLLKTDDDRLFTYSPDSEDKIMLDIRVLLGKMTGFFDSYSNRTKIAFICAMMACNHREHLIYIMKALTSNDADLVNRVLYSLNQNIVRLRDPDKLFRNLIAISTELYRFNELIVDVFVRYFSRPVDTRGFHLLKDKLFGYIVVTLEAYFETYRKEFMITDVIEKGLPESFQRIRRFILNNGNPELKKEIAAYLAQDDLTPVKDLLAVMSKRTTFVEDSDTEDLTLFIEVLLDKDRKSRENSARRIEDLNFEKLYLRNRIVRLCRMIGLLKINEAASVLVNIYNYLKKYPDREILEAVMHTLSMLNYSYMLGEIEVMMTAGSGEDPKNALRILSLFTEQRSLNILLEFLKNHITDESGIVEGALNILIEREISGNITASQTFKGLIASNGNPAVRSLAVLGIGECGFDADIDYLNELFYKMNHDESKDAIVRAIASIITRSTSYNKRQLMHYLQEYLKDPGIKVRIYSCLILVHLGNREALRSIRDMLIIKNKAIQRDILTILGDLRSIEFSFFLLSLLKEEYGISKDIIPVIVKLPEEDMREIDAYIVNIFRKYEAPAMEGVQLQPGEPSEIAVSGVKTEKVTIVNIVIPEQSRRAGGLNIPELINLNLRIKALIASALAGKSGVIIKMSNDNIVAYFSDAKSAAEASIQISRNMDAFNSARIVEHRIDVYTQILTETVKIINDEIIEFPIRQGIQLQNFPLKNKIAVDAATAEIINSAYSVREIPRLVVSAAGYAVSLFELLAPVNFLRVVERIMAALKEEGDKHEQMQKQVEDQLKRMKQERRAAPSMVIARELDSLGHTLQNQLDEIDRYVQKRSTDRELIKNVRKMLSNVHNLYKVEISRIIID
;
A
#
# COMPACT_ATOMS: atom_id res chain seq x y z
N MET A 1 26.87 42.37 2.31
CA MET A 1 26.60 42.84 3.69
C MET A 1 25.73 44.09 3.77
N ALA A 2 26.06 45.22 3.13
CA ALA A 2 25.21 46.42 3.19
C ALA A 2 23.89 46.30 2.39
N GLU A 3 23.93 45.73 1.17
CA GLU A 3 22.73 45.50 0.34
C GLU A 3 21.83 44.38 0.89
N GLU A 4 22.41 43.35 1.53
CA GLU A 4 21.67 42.24 2.17
C GLU A 4 20.78 42.75 3.31
N LYS A 5 21.31 43.61 4.18
CA LYS A 5 20.54 44.23 5.26
C LYS A 5 19.40 45.11 4.74
N SER A 6 19.61 45.80 3.61
CA SER A 6 18.60 46.65 2.96
C SER A 6 17.44 45.83 2.38
N PHE A 7 17.71 44.73 1.69
CA PHE A 7 16.67 43.87 1.11
C PHE A 7 15.84 43.14 2.17
N LEU A 8 16.49 42.51 3.16
CA LEU A 8 15.78 41.83 4.24
C LEU A 8 14.94 42.82 5.08
N GLN A 9 15.45 44.02 5.36
CA GLN A 9 14.67 45.07 6.03
C GLN A 9 13.46 45.51 5.21
N SER A 10 13.59 45.62 3.89
CA SER A 10 12.46 45.98 3.02
C SER A 10 11.33 44.96 3.10
N ILE A 11 11.65 43.65 3.06
CA ILE A 11 10.67 42.56 3.22
C ILE A 11 10.00 42.64 4.59
N LYS A 12 10.78 42.80 5.67
CA LYS A 12 10.21 42.91 7.02
C LYS A 12 9.29 44.12 7.19
N LEU A 13 9.61 45.25 6.58
CA LEU A 13 8.77 46.44 6.62
C LEU A 13 7.46 46.23 5.85
N GLU A 14 7.53 45.58 4.69
CA GLU A 14 6.36 45.22 3.89
C GLU A 14 5.44 44.26 4.67
N ILE A 15 6.00 43.21 5.26
CA ILE A 15 5.27 42.24 6.08
C ILE A 15 4.59 42.93 7.26
N SER A 16 5.31 43.79 7.99
CA SER A 16 4.81 44.50 9.19
C SER A 16 3.65 45.45 8.90
N ARG A 17 3.55 45.94 7.65
CA ARG A 17 2.45 46.78 7.16
C ARG A 17 1.26 45.95 6.68
N SER A 18 1.51 44.74 6.19
CA SER A 18 0.51 43.93 5.52
C SER A 18 -0.27 43.00 6.45
N PHE A 19 0.35 42.48 7.50
CA PHE A 19 -0.33 41.61 8.46
C PHE A 19 -1.21 42.38 9.43
N ARG A 20 -2.38 41.81 9.75
CA ARG A 20 -3.37 42.38 10.68
C ARG A 20 -3.68 41.45 11.85
N LEU A 21 -3.01 40.30 11.91
CA LEU A 21 -3.24 39.23 12.90
C LEU A 21 -4.69 38.69 12.84
N VAL A 22 -5.24 38.61 11.62
CA VAL A 22 -6.54 37.95 11.40
C VAL A 22 -6.42 36.46 11.75
N PRO A 23 -7.53 35.75 12.01
CA PRO A 23 -7.47 34.40 12.53
C PRO A 23 -6.57 33.43 11.74
N TYR A 24 -6.60 33.44 10.41
CA TYR A 24 -5.72 32.59 9.61
C TYR A 24 -4.22 32.85 9.87
N GLU A 25 -3.82 34.13 9.90
CA GLU A 25 -2.45 34.57 10.19
C GLU A 25 -2.04 34.14 11.60
N ARG A 26 -2.91 34.38 12.58
CA ARG A 26 -2.72 34.02 13.99
C ARG A 26 -2.49 32.52 14.17
N LEU A 27 -3.35 31.68 13.59
CA LEU A 27 -3.25 30.21 13.66
C LEU A 27 -1.98 29.70 12.95
N SER A 28 -1.56 30.36 11.87
CA SER A 28 -0.30 30.05 11.19
C SER A 28 0.92 30.40 12.05
N PHE A 29 0.88 31.56 12.73
CA PHE A 29 1.95 31.98 13.63
C PHE A 29 2.06 31.13 14.89
N HIS A 30 0.95 30.59 15.43
CA HIS A 30 1.02 29.63 16.54
C HIS A 30 1.97 28.48 16.22
N LYS A 31 1.81 27.88 15.03
CA LYS A 31 2.64 26.77 14.58
C LYS A 31 4.11 27.16 14.45
N ILE A 32 4.42 28.41 14.10
CA ILE A 32 5.80 28.91 14.01
C ILE A 32 6.40 29.15 15.40
N LEU A 33 5.64 29.74 16.34
CA LEU A 33 6.07 29.90 17.73
C LEU A 33 6.37 28.54 18.40
N GLY A 34 5.65 27.50 17.98
CA GLY A 34 5.89 26.12 18.41
C GLY A 34 7.15 25.45 17.86
N ILE A 35 7.90 26.08 16.95
CA ILE A 35 9.13 25.51 16.37
C ILE A 35 10.29 25.64 17.36
N LEU A 36 10.64 26.87 17.75
CA LEU A 36 11.75 27.11 18.68
C LEU A 36 11.39 26.87 20.13
N LYS A 37 10.10 26.91 20.46
CA LYS A 37 9.59 26.77 21.83
C LYS A 37 10.20 27.81 22.80
N SER A 38 10.31 29.07 22.37
CA SER A 38 10.81 30.15 23.22
C SER A 38 9.85 30.46 24.38
N ASP A 39 10.38 30.90 25.53
CA ASP A 39 9.56 31.26 26.70
C ASP A 39 8.53 32.35 26.37
N VAL A 40 8.91 33.31 25.51
CA VAL A 40 8.01 34.39 25.11
C VAL A 40 6.91 33.87 24.19
N GLY A 41 7.24 33.00 23.23
CA GLY A 41 6.26 32.34 22.36
C GLY A 41 5.29 31.46 23.15
N MET A 42 5.79 30.71 24.14
CA MET A 42 5.00 29.92 25.08
C MET A 42 4.00 30.80 25.83
N ASN A 43 4.45 31.91 26.41
CA ASN A 43 3.59 32.85 27.13
C ASN A 43 2.50 33.47 26.26
N ILE A 44 2.78 33.74 24.98
CA ILE A 44 1.76 34.17 24.01
C ILE A 44 0.73 33.07 23.84
N LEU A 45 1.14 31.84 23.53
CA LEU A 45 0.24 30.71 23.32
C LEU A 45 -0.63 30.40 24.54
N ILE A 46 -0.11 30.53 25.76
CA ILE A 46 -0.89 30.35 27.00
C ILE A 46 -2.02 31.38 27.09
N ARG A 47 -1.77 32.65 26.71
CA ARG A 47 -2.81 33.70 26.67
C ARG A 47 -3.86 33.44 25.60
N GLU A 48 -3.50 32.75 24.53
CA GLU A 48 -4.43 32.38 23.45
C GLU A 48 -5.44 31.29 23.87
N LEU A 49 -5.21 30.58 24.98
CA LEU A 49 -6.12 29.54 25.48
C LEU A 49 -7.52 30.06 25.85
N ASP A 50 -7.65 31.35 26.16
CA ASP A 50 -8.94 31.95 26.52
C ASP A 50 -9.66 32.64 25.33
N LYS A 51 -9.05 32.66 24.14
CA LYS A 51 -9.57 33.40 22.95
C LYS A 51 -10.47 32.56 22.05
N GLY A 52 -11.57 32.02 22.58
CA GLY A 52 -12.57 31.28 21.80
C GLY A 52 -12.08 29.91 21.26
N PRO A 53 -12.99 29.07 20.72
CA PRO A 53 -12.72 27.64 20.52
C PRO A 53 -11.71 27.33 19.41
N VAL A 54 -11.70 28.07 18.30
CA VAL A 54 -10.80 27.79 17.16
C VAL A 54 -9.35 28.14 17.49
N ILE A 55 -9.14 29.30 18.11
CA ILE A 55 -7.81 29.79 18.49
C ILE A 55 -7.26 28.94 19.64
N ARG A 56 -8.09 28.64 20.65
CA ARG A 56 -7.71 27.75 21.76
C ARG A 56 -7.28 26.37 21.26
N GLN A 57 -8.03 25.75 20.36
CA GLN A 57 -7.69 24.43 19.81
C GLN A 57 -6.30 24.43 19.13
N SER A 58 -5.97 25.47 18.36
CA SER A 58 -4.66 25.60 17.72
C SER A 58 -3.53 25.93 18.71
N ALA A 59 -3.83 26.74 19.74
CA ALA A 59 -2.90 26.99 20.83
C ALA A 59 -2.60 25.69 21.60
N VAL A 60 -3.61 24.89 21.95
CA VAL A 60 -3.46 23.57 22.58
C VAL A 60 -2.62 22.64 21.69
N SER A 61 -2.95 22.50 20.40
CA SER A 61 -2.22 21.60 19.48
C SER A 61 -0.72 21.93 19.35
N THR A 62 -0.37 23.20 19.59
CA THR A 62 1.01 23.68 19.61
C THR A 62 1.65 23.51 20.99
N LEU A 63 0.96 23.94 22.05
CA LEU A 63 1.43 23.92 23.44
C LEU A 63 1.74 22.52 23.95
N VAL A 64 0.96 21.52 23.55
CA VAL A 64 1.23 20.13 23.99
C VAL A 64 2.58 19.60 23.54
N ARG A 65 3.29 20.29 22.63
CA ARG A 65 4.66 19.95 22.22
C ARG A 65 5.72 20.54 23.15
N PHE A 66 5.35 21.36 24.13
CA PHE A 66 6.25 21.93 25.13
C PHE A 66 6.27 21.02 26.36
N ASP A 67 7.47 20.68 26.82
CA ASP A 67 7.67 19.80 27.97
C ASP A 67 7.97 20.62 29.25
N THR A 68 7.18 21.67 29.50
CA THR A 68 7.39 22.59 30.65
C THR A 68 6.27 22.48 31.69
N PRO A 69 6.58 22.60 33.00
CA PRO A 69 5.57 22.53 34.06
C PRO A 69 4.47 23.59 33.96
N GLU A 70 4.80 24.79 33.47
CA GLU A 70 3.85 25.89 33.28
C GLU A 70 2.77 25.54 32.25
N VAL A 71 3.17 24.93 31.13
CA VAL A 71 2.25 24.49 30.08
C VAL A 71 1.40 23.33 30.56
N LEU A 72 1.98 22.38 31.30
CA LEU A 72 1.23 21.29 31.92
C LEU A 72 0.12 21.84 32.83
N ALA A 73 0.45 22.79 33.72
CA ALA A 73 -0.53 23.39 34.62
C ALA A 73 -1.65 24.13 33.86
N ALA A 74 -1.30 24.93 32.85
CA ALA A 74 -2.26 25.66 32.02
C ALA A 74 -3.21 24.74 31.24
N CYS A 75 -2.66 23.68 30.63
CA CYS A 75 -3.44 22.69 29.88
C CYS A 75 -4.32 21.83 30.79
N VAL A 76 -3.82 21.36 31.94
CA VAL A 76 -4.62 20.55 32.89
C VAL A 76 -5.81 21.35 33.44
N ALA A 77 -5.66 22.66 33.65
CA ALA A 77 -6.76 23.52 34.06
C ALA A 77 -7.93 23.54 33.05
N LEU A 78 -7.67 23.29 31.76
CA LEU A 78 -8.70 23.22 30.73
C LEU A 78 -9.55 21.95 30.82
N LEU A 79 -9.06 20.85 31.42
CA LEU A 79 -9.85 19.61 31.60
C LEU A 79 -11.08 19.84 32.50
N LYS A 80 -11.06 20.90 33.32
CA LYS A 80 -12.19 21.33 34.17
C LYS A 80 -13.19 22.22 33.42
N LYS A 81 -12.85 22.70 32.22
CA LYS A 81 -13.70 23.53 31.35
C LYS A 81 -14.39 22.67 30.28
N HIS A 82 -15.36 23.26 29.56
CA HIS A 82 -16.00 22.62 28.42
C HIS A 82 -15.13 22.76 27.15
N ILE A 83 -14.40 21.69 26.82
CA ILE A 83 -13.49 21.60 25.66
C ILE A 83 -13.84 20.39 24.78
N THR A 84 -13.37 20.38 23.53
CA THR A 84 -13.64 19.28 22.59
C THR A 84 -12.91 18.00 23.00
N ASP A 85 -13.36 16.85 22.50
CA ASP A 85 -12.71 15.56 22.80
C ASP A 85 -11.28 15.50 22.24
N GLU A 86 -11.00 16.15 21.10
CA GLU A 86 -9.64 16.31 20.59
C GLU A 86 -8.76 17.10 21.56
N GLU A 87 -9.24 18.22 22.09
CA GLU A 87 -8.50 19.01 23.08
C GLU A 87 -8.20 18.17 24.33
N LYS A 88 -9.17 17.39 24.82
CA LYS A 88 -8.97 16.47 25.96
C LYS A 88 -7.90 15.42 25.67
N ILE A 89 -7.93 14.77 24.50
CA ILE A 89 -6.94 13.76 24.12
C ILE A 89 -5.53 14.37 24.05
N MET A 90 -5.38 15.54 23.42
CA MET A 90 -4.09 16.24 23.34
C MET A 90 -3.53 16.58 24.74
N ILE A 91 -4.39 17.06 25.64
CA ILE A 91 -3.99 17.38 27.02
C ILE A 91 -3.62 16.11 27.80
N LEU A 92 -4.39 15.03 27.67
CA LEU A 92 -4.07 13.75 28.31
C LEU A 92 -2.76 13.15 27.78
N ASP A 93 -2.45 13.31 26.49
CA ASP A 93 -1.15 12.94 25.92
C ASP A 93 0.01 13.74 26.54
N LEU A 94 -0.17 15.05 26.77
CA LEU A 94 0.80 15.88 27.47
C LEU A 94 1.01 15.39 28.92
N VAL A 95 -0.08 15.12 29.65
CA VAL A 95 -0.01 14.59 31.03
C VAL A 95 0.68 13.22 31.05
N SER A 96 0.43 12.36 30.07
CA SER A 96 1.11 11.07 29.95
C SER A 96 2.64 11.18 29.79
N ARG A 97 3.15 12.29 29.22
CA ARG A 97 4.58 12.49 28.96
C ARG A 97 5.28 13.25 30.07
N CYS A 98 4.65 14.30 30.60
CA CYS A 98 5.26 15.27 31.50
C CYS A 98 4.65 15.27 32.91
N GLY A 99 3.52 14.59 33.10
CA GLY A 99 2.82 14.52 34.38
C GLY A 99 3.52 13.65 35.41
N GLY A 100 3.19 13.88 36.67
CA GLY A 100 3.69 13.11 37.80
C GLY A 100 2.59 12.74 38.80
N GLU A 101 2.99 12.27 39.98
CA GLU A 101 2.05 11.81 41.02
C GLU A 101 1.02 12.86 41.43
N THR A 102 1.40 14.15 41.40
CA THR A 102 0.52 15.28 41.72
C THR A 102 -0.69 15.40 40.79
N ASN A 103 -0.61 14.91 39.56
CA ASN A 103 -1.69 14.98 38.57
C ASN A 103 -2.68 13.82 38.68
N ILE A 104 -2.36 12.74 39.41
CA ILE A 104 -3.20 11.54 39.51
C ILE A 104 -4.60 11.89 40.02
N LYS A 105 -4.69 12.76 41.04
CA LYS A 105 -5.96 13.22 41.61
C LYS A 105 -6.84 13.92 40.59
N ASP A 106 -6.26 14.80 39.78
CA ASP A 106 -7.01 15.52 38.74
C ASP A 106 -7.53 14.54 37.66
N ILE A 107 -6.75 13.51 37.30
CA ILE A 107 -7.17 12.51 36.32
C ILE A 107 -8.23 11.55 36.88
N ILE A 108 -8.11 11.13 38.15
CA ILE A 108 -9.15 10.33 38.82
C ILE A 108 -10.46 11.10 38.86
N ALA A 109 -10.43 12.36 39.31
CA ALA A 109 -11.62 13.21 39.34
C ALA A 109 -12.23 13.43 37.95
N PHE A 110 -11.38 13.53 36.92
CA PHE A 110 -11.82 13.62 35.52
C PHE A 110 -12.56 12.36 35.07
N ILE A 111 -12.05 11.16 35.39
CA ILE A 111 -12.70 9.89 35.04
C ILE A 111 -14.04 9.78 35.77
N GLU A 112 -14.07 10.00 37.08
CA GLU A 112 -15.29 9.90 37.89
C GLU A 112 -16.38 10.88 37.45
N TYR A 113 -16.00 12.13 37.11
CA TYR A 113 -16.94 13.11 36.57
C TYR A 113 -17.60 12.68 35.26
N HIS A 114 -16.87 11.92 34.45
CA HIS A 114 -17.31 11.48 33.14
C HIS A 114 -18.02 10.13 33.16
N GLU A 115 -17.87 9.28 34.18
CA GLU A 115 -18.55 7.97 34.28
C GLU A 115 -20.08 8.07 34.09
N ASP A 116 -20.71 9.10 34.67
CA ASP A 116 -22.17 9.29 34.63
C ASP A 116 -22.67 10.04 33.39
N LYS A 117 -21.78 10.54 32.52
CA LYS A 117 -22.10 11.49 31.43
C LYS A 117 -21.96 10.94 30.02
N GLN A 118 -21.82 9.62 29.86
CA GLN A 118 -21.58 8.94 28.56
C GLN A 118 -20.49 9.64 27.70
N PRO A 119 -19.24 9.66 28.18
CA PRO A 119 -18.14 10.32 27.51
C PRO A 119 -17.70 9.53 26.27
N SER A 120 -16.96 10.18 25.37
CA SER A 120 -16.26 9.46 24.31
C SER A 120 -15.34 8.40 24.90
N LEU A 121 -15.52 7.15 24.45
CA LEU A 121 -14.73 5.99 24.89
C LEU A 121 -13.22 6.21 24.70
N GLU A 122 -12.83 6.97 23.69
CA GLU A 122 -11.43 7.28 23.40
C GLU A 122 -10.81 8.17 24.48
N VAL A 123 -11.54 9.20 24.93
CA VAL A 123 -11.10 10.13 25.97
C VAL A 123 -10.88 9.37 27.28
N ILE A 124 -11.82 8.50 27.66
CA ILE A 124 -11.71 7.69 28.88
C ILE A 124 -10.59 6.66 28.77
N THR A 125 -10.49 5.96 27.63
CA THR A 125 -9.38 5.02 27.39
C THR A 125 -8.03 5.71 27.58
N LYS A 126 -7.89 6.93 27.04
CA LYS A 126 -6.69 7.74 27.20
C LYS A 126 -6.44 8.11 28.65
N ALA A 127 -7.45 8.53 29.41
CA ALA A 127 -7.32 8.88 30.82
C ALA A 127 -6.84 7.69 31.69
N TYR A 128 -7.37 6.49 31.47
CA TYR A 128 -6.87 5.27 32.12
C TYR A 128 -5.42 4.94 31.71
N GLU A 129 -5.05 5.14 30.43
CA GLU A 129 -3.67 4.99 29.98
C GLU A 129 -2.70 5.96 30.68
N VAL A 130 -3.15 7.20 30.94
CA VAL A 130 -2.39 8.18 31.74
C VAL A 130 -2.16 7.62 33.14
N ILE A 131 -3.22 7.20 33.84
CA ILE A 131 -3.10 6.61 35.20
C ILE A 131 -2.13 5.44 35.20
N ARG A 132 -2.18 4.55 34.19
CA ARG A 132 -1.25 3.43 34.08
C ARG A 132 0.21 3.89 34.01
N LYS A 133 0.51 4.94 33.25
CA LYS A 133 1.89 5.41 33.03
C LYS A 133 2.44 6.22 34.20
N ILE A 134 1.71 7.23 34.67
CA ILE A 134 2.20 8.15 35.72
C ILE A 134 1.88 7.67 37.13
N GLY A 135 0.91 6.76 37.28
CA GLY A 135 0.48 6.23 38.57
C GLY A 135 1.26 5.01 39.07
N ALA A 136 2.24 4.52 38.32
CA ALA A 136 3.04 3.37 38.71
C ALA A 136 3.75 3.62 40.06
N GLY A 137 3.33 2.89 41.11
CA GLY A 137 3.85 3.07 42.47
C GLY A 137 3.02 3.98 43.38
N SER A 138 1.92 4.57 42.89
CA SER A 138 0.99 5.36 43.70
C SER A 138 -0.08 4.48 44.35
N ASP A 139 -0.18 4.53 45.68
CA ASP A 139 -1.22 3.83 46.45
C ASP A 139 -2.64 4.29 46.11
N GLU A 140 -2.79 5.57 45.76
CA GLU A 140 -4.08 6.17 45.40
C GLU A 140 -4.58 5.60 44.07
N ALA A 141 -3.71 5.54 43.06
CA ALA A 141 -4.02 4.91 41.78
C ALA A 141 -4.33 3.41 41.94
N LEU A 142 -3.54 2.68 42.75
CA LEU A 142 -3.78 1.25 43.00
C LEU A 142 -5.16 1.01 43.63
N LYS A 143 -5.52 1.76 44.68
CA LYS A 143 -6.82 1.64 45.35
C LYS A 143 -7.97 1.94 44.41
N PHE A 144 -7.87 3.02 43.64
CA PHE A 144 -8.88 3.40 42.63
C PHE A 144 -9.09 2.29 41.59
N LEU A 145 -8.01 1.85 40.94
CA LEU A 145 -8.08 0.84 39.88
C LEU A 145 -8.60 -0.52 40.41
N THR A 146 -8.18 -0.92 41.60
CA THR A 146 -8.63 -2.16 42.24
C THR A 146 -10.13 -2.11 42.57
N ALA A 147 -10.61 -0.98 43.08
CA ALA A 147 -12.02 -0.78 43.37
C ALA A 147 -12.86 -0.83 42.08
N LYS A 148 -12.40 -0.18 41.00
CA LYS A 148 -13.09 -0.19 39.71
C LYS A 148 -13.11 -1.59 39.07
N ALA A 149 -12.03 -2.36 39.17
CA ALA A 149 -11.97 -3.72 38.64
C ALA A 149 -12.99 -4.68 39.30
N HIS A 150 -13.22 -4.53 40.61
CA HIS A 150 -14.13 -5.38 41.40
C HIS A 150 -15.59 -4.93 41.40
N SER A 151 -15.89 -3.71 40.94
CA SER A 151 -17.26 -3.20 40.97
C SER A 151 -18.12 -3.89 39.91
N ASP A 152 -19.08 -4.71 40.35
CA ASP A 152 -20.06 -5.36 39.48
C ASP A 152 -21.17 -4.42 39.00
N LYS A 153 -21.20 -3.17 39.49
CA LYS A 153 -22.14 -2.12 39.05
C LYS A 153 -21.64 -1.31 37.85
N LEU A 154 -20.34 -1.35 37.58
CA LEU A 154 -19.73 -0.61 36.47
C LEU A 154 -19.89 -1.37 35.15
N ASP A 155 -20.02 -0.62 34.06
CA ASP A 155 -19.97 -1.18 32.71
C ASP A 155 -18.63 -1.92 32.48
N THR A 156 -18.70 -3.03 31.75
CA THR A 156 -17.59 -3.93 31.47
C THR A 156 -16.42 -3.23 30.80
N ASN A 157 -16.66 -2.16 30.04
CA ASN A 157 -15.59 -1.36 29.44
C ASN A 157 -14.72 -0.64 30.50
N PHE A 158 -15.33 0.01 31.48
CA PHE A 158 -14.59 0.71 32.55
C PHE A 158 -13.81 -0.28 33.42
N ARG A 159 -14.41 -1.44 33.72
CA ARG A 159 -13.72 -2.53 34.44
C ARG A 159 -12.51 -3.04 33.65
N SER A 160 -12.68 -3.23 32.34
CA SER A 160 -11.60 -3.68 31.45
C SER A 160 -10.45 -2.68 31.41
N LEU A 161 -10.74 -1.38 31.27
CA LEU A 161 -9.73 -0.32 31.29
C LEU A 161 -9.00 -0.23 32.63
N ALA A 162 -9.71 -0.44 33.74
CA ALA A 162 -9.11 -0.48 35.07
C ALA A 162 -8.13 -1.67 35.20
N ILE A 163 -8.54 -2.87 34.74
CA ILE A 163 -7.69 -4.08 34.72
C ILE A 163 -6.44 -3.87 33.87
N GLU A 164 -6.57 -3.31 32.67
CA GLU A 164 -5.43 -3.01 31.80
C GLU A 164 -4.44 -2.03 32.45
N SER A 165 -4.97 -1.07 33.22
CA SER A 165 -4.17 -0.04 33.91
C SER A 165 -3.47 -0.57 35.16
N LEU A 166 -3.85 -1.74 35.66
CA LEU A 166 -3.21 -2.40 36.80
C LEU A 166 -1.89 -3.09 36.44
N ALA A 167 -1.54 -3.24 35.15
CA ALA A 167 -0.34 -3.97 34.71
C ALA A 167 0.97 -3.58 35.46
N PRO A 168 1.30 -2.28 35.69
CA PRO A 168 2.54 -1.89 36.36
C PRO A 168 2.62 -2.32 37.85
N PHE A 169 1.47 -2.55 38.48
CA PHE A 169 1.37 -2.95 39.89
C PHE A 169 1.53 -4.46 40.11
N LYS A 170 1.68 -5.24 39.02
CA LYS A 170 1.93 -6.69 39.05
C LYS A 170 0.92 -7.52 39.87
N PRO A 171 -0.42 -7.29 39.79
CA PRO A 171 -1.37 -7.98 40.64
C PRO A 171 -1.76 -9.37 40.08
N ILE A 172 -0.80 -10.30 40.02
CA ILE A 172 -1.00 -11.62 39.41
C ILE A 172 -2.15 -12.42 40.07
N GLY A 173 -2.32 -12.31 41.39
CA GLY A 173 -3.43 -12.95 42.10
C GLY A 173 -4.80 -12.46 41.65
N LEU A 174 -4.97 -11.13 41.50
CA LEU A 174 -6.20 -10.51 40.99
C LEU A 174 -6.48 -10.96 39.55
N PHE A 175 -5.45 -11.03 38.71
CA PHE A 175 -5.59 -11.53 37.34
C PHE A 175 -6.08 -12.98 37.31
N GLU A 176 -5.57 -13.86 38.19
CA GLU A 176 -6.06 -15.24 38.29
C GLU A 176 -7.53 -15.31 38.72
N GLU A 177 -7.95 -14.48 39.69
CA GLU A 177 -9.33 -14.40 40.15
C GLU A 177 -10.30 -13.95 39.05
N VAL A 178 -9.92 -12.94 38.27
CA VAL A 178 -10.74 -12.44 37.16
C VAL A 178 -10.85 -13.47 36.05
N LEU A 179 -9.74 -14.13 35.69
CA LEU A 179 -9.73 -15.16 34.63
C LEU A 179 -10.63 -16.36 34.98
N LYS A 180 -10.70 -16.75 36.26
CA LYS A 180 -11.59 -17.83 36.72
C LYS A 180 -13.08 -17.51 36.58
N LYS A 181 -13.47 -16.23 36.45
CA LYS A 181 -14.86 -15.84 36.19
C LYS A 181 -15.31 -16.10 34.75
N CYS A 182 -14.37 -16.38 33.83
CA CYS A 182 -14.63 -16.73 32.43
C CYS A 182 -15.47 -15.71 31.63
N ASP A 183 -15.46 -14.43 32.00
CA ASP A 183 -15.99 -13.35 31.16
C ASP A 183 -14.98 -13.01 30.06
N ASP A 184 -15.37 -13.15 28.79
CA ASP A 184 -14.44 -13.01 27.66
C ASP A 184 -13.82 -11.60 27.56
N ALA A 185 -14.57 -10.54 27.84
CA ALA A 185 -14.07 -9.17 27.76
C ALA A 185 -13.06 -8.87 28.89
N LEU A 186 -13.35 -9.35 30.10
CA LEU A 186 -12.43 -9.23 31.24
C LEU A 186 -11.19 -10.12 31.04
N CYS A 187 -11.35 -11.33 30.49
CA CYS A 187 -10.24 -12.20 30.12
C CYS A 187 -9.31 -11.51 29.10
N HIS A 188 -9.87 -10.88 28.06
CA HIS A 188 -9.10 -10.09 27.10
C HIS A 188 -8.29 -8.99 27.79
N ALA A 189 -8.92 -8.22 28.68
CA ALA A 189 -8.27 -7.14 29.43
C ALA A 189 -7.12 -7.67 30.30
N VAL A 190 -7.32 -8.80 31.00
CA VAL A 190 -6.26 -9.44 31.80
C VAL A 190 -5.09 -9.88 30.92
N TYR A 191 -5.33 -10.60 29.83
CA TYR A 191 -4.23 -11.06 28.97
C TYR A 191 -3.46 -9.91 28.33
N LYS A 192 -4.15 -8.82 27.97
CA LYS A 192 -3.52 -7.58 27.51
C LYS A 192 -2.66 -6.93 28.60
N ALA A 193 -3.16 -6.87 29.84
CA ALA A 193 -2.39 -6.38 30.99
C ALA A 193 -1.13 -7.22 31.22
N VAL A 194 -1.25 -8.55 31.18
CA VAL A 194 -0.11 -9.48 31.29
C VAL A 194 0.89 -9.25 30.16
N TYR A 195 0.42 -9.16 28.91
CA TYR A 195 1.29 -8.89 27.76
C TYR A 195 2.08 -7.58 27.93
N LEU A 196 1.41 -6.49 28.32
CA LEU A 196 2.05 -5.19 28.55
C LEU A 196 3.10 -5.26 29.66
N LEU A 197 2.78 -5.92 30.78
CA LEU A 197 3.70 -6.14 31.89
C LEU A 197 4.94 -6.92 31.44
N VAL A 198 4.76 -8.01 30.67
CA VAL A 198 5.88 -8.80 30.18
C VAL A 198 6.77 -8.02 29.23
N VAL A 199 6.18 -7.24 28.31
CA VAL A 199 6.94 -6.38 27.39
C VAL A 199 7.81 -5.41 28.19
N GLU A 200 7.24 -4.74 29.20
CA GLU A 200 7.98 -3.81 30.06
C GLU A 200 9.13 -4.51 30.83
N LEU A 201 8.89 -5.71 31.37
CA LEU A 201 9.91 -6.49 32.08
C LEU A 201 11.06 -6.91 31.15
N VAL A 202 10.74 -7.37 29.94
CA VAL A 202 11.73 -7.78 28.94
C VAL A 202 12.57 -6.59 28.46
N ASP A 203 11.93 -5.45 28.18
CA ASP A 203 12.62 -4.24 27.71
C ASP A 203 13.56 -3.70 28.81
N LYS A 204 13.12 -3.68 30.08
CA LYS A 204 14.00 -3.35 31.23
C LYS A 204 15.17 -4.32 31.37
N ALA A 205 14.91 -5.63 31.21
CA ALA A 205 15.97 -6.63 31.29
C ALA A 205 16.98 -6.50 30.14
N GLN A 206 16.57 -6.06 28.95
CA GLN A 206 17.50 -5.81 27.83
C GLN A 206 18.42 -4.61 28.08
N LEU A 207 17.91 -3.54 28.72
CA LEU A 207 18.70 -2.36 29.08
C LEU A 207 19.77 -2.64 30.15
N LEU A 208 19.57 -3.68 30.97
CA LEU A 208 20.45 -4.07 32.07
C LEU A 208 21.54 -5.08 31.67
N LYS A 209 21.48 -5.66 30.45
CA LYS A 209 22.44 -6.67 29.98
C LYS A 209 23.75 -6.03 29.54
N THR A 210 24.87 -6.51 30.09
CA THR A 210 26.22 -6.23 29.57
C THR A 210 26.56 -7.20 28.42
N ASP A 211 27.55 -6.86 27.59
CA ASP A 211 27.93 -7.68 26.43
C ASP A 211 28.39 -9.11 26.81
N ASP A 212 28.86 -9.32 28.04
CA ASP A 212 29.26 -10.63 28.59
C ASP A 212 28.08 -11.57 28.91
N ASP A 213 26.86 -11.05 29.12
CA ASP A 213 25.65 -11.86 29.39
C ASP A 213 25.07 -12.51 28.13
N ARG A 214 25.77 -12.43 26.99
CA ARG A 214 25.38 -13.06 25.71
C ARG A 214 25.81 -14.52 25.59
N LEU A 215 26.48 -15.08 26.59
CA LEU A 215 26.82 -16.52 26.64
C LEU A 215 25.60 -17.34 27.10
N PHE A 216 25.14 -18.22 26.21
CA PHE A 216 23.92 -19.03 26.30
C PHE A 216 23.94 -20.13 27.39
N THR A 217 24.18 -19.78 28.64
CA THR A 217 23.94 -20.67 29.80
C THR A 217 23.17 -19.91 30.87
N TYR A 218 21.86 -20.11 30.85
CA TYR A 218 20.92 -19.58 31.84
C TYR A 218 21.07 -20.34 33.16
N SER A 219 21.29 -19.62 34.27
CA SER A 219 21.06 -20.16 35.61
C SER A 219 19.58 -19.96 35.98
N PRO A 220 18.84 -21.01 36.37
CA PRO A 220 17.46 -20.88 36.88
C PRO A 220 17.33 -19.92 38.07
N ASP A 221 18.42 -19.67 38.80
CA ASP A 221 18.44 -18.85 40.02
C ASP A 221 18.39 -17.33 39.75
N SER A 222 18.42 -16.89 38.48
CA SER A 222 18.32 -15.47 38.09
C SER A 222 16.98 -15.08 37.43
N GLU A 223 15.99 -15.98 37.42
CA GLU A 223 14.69 -15.70 36.81
C GLU A 223 13.80 -14.84 37.73
N ASP A 224 13.33 -13.69 37.21
CA ASP A 224 12.41 -12.81 37.94
C ASP A 224 11.16 -13.61 38.37
N LYS A 225 10.91 -13.69 39.68
CA LYS A 225 9.79 -14.44 40.27
C LYS A 225 8.46 -14.12 39.58
N ILE A 226 8.27 -12.86 39.19
CA ILE A 226 7.07 -12.39 38.50
C ILE A 226 6.91 -13.06 37.12
N MET A 227 8.00 -13.28 36.38
CA MET A 227 7.97 -13.98 35.10
C MET A 227 7.55 -15.45 35.24
N LEU A 228 8.00 -16.11 36.32
CA LEU A 228 7.59 -17.47 36.63
C LEU A 228 6.09 -17.53 36.96
N ASP A 229 5.61 -16.62 37.81
CA ASP A 229 4.19 -16.54 38.21
C ASP A 229 3.28 -16.30 36.99
N ILE A 230 3.69 -15.43 36.06
CA ILE A 230 2.99 -15.19 34.79
C ILE A 230 2.91 -16.45 33.94
N ARG A 231 4.02 -17.18 33.78
CA ARG A 231 4.03 -18.43 32.99
C ARG A 231 3.13 -19.49 33.62
N VAL A 232 3.14 -19.62 34.95
CA VAL A 232 2.24 -20.54 35.67
C VAL A 232 0.77 -20.15 35.45
N LEU A 233 0.44 -18.85 35.56
CA LEU A 233 -0.90 -18.35 35.31
C LEU A 233 -1.38 -18.71 33.90
N LEU A 234 -0.57 -18.39 32.87
CA LEU A 234 -0.93 -18.69 31.48
C LEU A 234 -1.07 -20.20 31.23
N GLY A 235 -0.19 -21.01 31.85
CA GLY A 235 -0.26 -22.47 31.81
C GLY A 235 -1.56 -23.03 32.39
N LYS A 236 -2.08 -22.47 33.49
CA LYS A 236 -3.38 -22.87 34.07
C LYS A 236 -4.57 -22.57 33.14
N MET A 237 -4.44 -21.56 32.26
CA MET A 237 -5.55 -21.08 31.42
C MET A 237 -5.61 -21.72 30.03
N THR A 238 -4.65 -22.57 29.70
CA THR A 238 -4.52 -23.31 28.44
C THR A 238 -5.77 -24.08 28.02
N GLY A 239 -6.50 -24.67 28.99
CA GLY A 239 -7.71 -25.45 28.75
C GLY A 239 -8.92 -24.63 28.26
N PHE A 240 -8.92 -23.32 28.48
CA PHE A 240 -10.01 -22.42 28.09
C PHE A 240 -9.79 -21.77 26.71
N PHE A 241 -8.67 -22.07 26.05
CA PHE A 241 -8.30 -21.40 24.80
C PHE A 241 -9.37 -21.48 23.72
N ASP A 242 -10.02 -22.63 23.57
CA ASP A 242 -11.00 -22.84 22.49
C ASP A 242 -12.31 -22.07 22.71
N SER A 243 -12.71 -21.86 23.97
CA SER A 243 -13.92 -21.12 24.34
C SER A 243 -13.78 -19.61 24.18
N TYR A 244 -12.56 -19.10 24.03
CA TYR A 244 -12.30 -17.67 23.90
C TYR A 244 -12.69 -17.12 22.53
N SER A 245 -13.09 -15.84 22.51
CA SER A 245 -13.24 -15.08 21.26
C SER A 245 -11.89 -14.88 20.57
N ASN A 246 -11.91 -14.52 19.28
CA ASN A 246 -10.69 -14.22 18.54
C ASN A 246 -9.86 -13.12 19.21
N ARG A 247 -10.49 -12.10 19.79
CA ARG A 247 -9.79 -11.01 20.50
C ARG A 247 -9.05 -11.54 21.72
N THR A 248 -9.67 -12.41 22.50
CA THR A 248 -9.09 -13.01 23.70
C THR A 248 -8.00 -14.03 23.36
N LYS A 249 -8.21 -14.86 22.34
CA LYS A 249 -7.20 -15.79 21.79
C LYS A 249 -5.92 -15.07 21.40
N ILE A 250 -6.03 -13.92 20.72
CA ILE A 250 -4.88 -13.11 20.30
C ILE A 250 -4.14 -12.52 21.51
N ALA A 251 -4.85 -11.99 22.49
CA ALA A 251 -4.23 -11.45 23.70
C ALA A 251 -3.48 -12.55 24.48
N PHE A 252 -4.08 -13.74 24.60
CA PHE A 252 -3.44 -14.91 25.19
C PHE A 252 -2.16 -15.32 24.44
N ILE A 253 -2.22 -15.43 23.10
CA ILE A 253 -1.07 -15.77 22.27
C ILE A 253 0.06 -14.74 22.43
N CYS A 254 -0.26 -13.44 22.39
CA CYS A 254 0.74 -12.38 22.58
C CYS A 254 1.41 -12.45 23.95
N ALA A 255 0.65 -12.68 25.02
CA ALA A 255 1.19 -12.85 26.37
C ALA A 255 2.16 -14.06 26.43
N MET A 256 1.74 -15.20 25.90
CA MET A 256 2.53 -16.44 25.82
C MET A 256 3.84 -16.27 25.03
N MET A 257 3.77 -15.55 23.91
CA MET A 257 4.93 -15.23 23.08
C MET A 257 5.91 -14.31 23.80
N ALA A 258 5.41 -13.21 24.38
CA ALA A 258 6.24 -12.22 25.05
C ALA A 258 7.01 -12.85 26.21
N CYS A 259 6.39 -13.77 26.96
CA CYS A 259 7.04 -14.43 28.09
C CYS A 259 7.86 -15.67 27.71
N ASN A 260 7.97 -15.98 26.41
CA ASN A 260 8.60 -17.19 25.86
C ASN A 260 8.08 -18.48 26.53
N HIS A 261 6.76 -18.60 26.75
CA HIS A 261 6.16 -19.78 27.36
C HIS A 261 6.40 -21.03 26.50
N ARG A 262 6.72 -22.19 27.09
CA ARG A 262 7.09 -23.41 26.34
C ARG A 262 6.04 -23.89 25.31
N GLU A 263 4.76 -23.59 25.56
CA GLU A 263 3.61 -24.01 24.72
C GLU A 263 3.14 -22.93 23.72
N HIS A 264 3.79 -21.75 23.64
CA HIS A 264 3.34 -20.66 22.75
C HIS A 264 3.15 -21.12 21.29
N LEU A 265 4.06 -21.96 20.78
CA LEU A 265 4.00 -22.50 19.42
C LEU A 265 2.73 -23.33 19.16
N ILE A 266 2.25 -24.09 20.15
CA ILE A 266 1.07 -24.96 19.99
C ILE A 266 -0.16 -24.08 19.68
N TYR A 267 -0.37 -23.02 20.44
CA TYR A 267 -1.51 -22.12 20.29
C TYR A 267 -1.41 -21.23 19.06
N ILE A 268 -0.21 -20.80 18.70
CA ILE A 268 0.03 -20.13 17.41
C ILE A 268 -0.38 -21.05 16.26
N MET A 269 0.10 -22.31 16.26
CA MET A 269 -0.23 -23.24 15.18
C MET A 269 -1.71 -23.58 15.15
N LYS A 270 -2.34 -23.81 16.31
CA LYS A 270 -3.78 -24.07 16.41
C LYS A 270 -4.61 -22.95 15.77
N ALA A 271 -4.20 -21.70 15.96
CA ALA A 271 -4.87 -20.55 15.38
C ALA A 271 -4.55 -20.38 13.88
N LEU A 272 -3.30 -20.59 13.47
CA LEU A 272 -2.86 -20.49 12.07
C LEU A 272 -3.44 -21.59 11.16
N THR A 273 -3.73 -22.78 11.69
CA THR A 273 -4.35 -23.89 10.95
C THR A 273 -5.87 -23.93 11.09
N SER A 274 -6.48 -22.89 11.64
CA SER A 274 -7.94 -22.80 11.76
C SER A 274 -8.58 -22.37 10.43
N ASN A 275 -9.84 -22.73 10.21
CA ASN A 275 -10.63 -22.27 9.05
C ASN A 275 -11.08 -20.80 9.20
N ASP A 276 -10.76 -20.14 10.32
CA ASP A 276 -11.12 -18.74 10.59
C ASP A 276 -10.05 -17.79 10.04
N ALA A 277 -10.30 -17.23 8.85
CA ALA A 277 -9.41 -16.30 8.20
C ALA A 277 -9.16 -15.01 9.00
N ASP A 278 -10.12 -14.56 9.84
CA ASP A 278 -9.92 -13.39 10.71
C ASP A 278 -8.93 -13.72 11.83
N LEU A 279 -9.07 -14.90 12.46
CA LEU A 279 -8.12 -15.36 13.47
C LEU A 279 -6.70 -15.51 12.89
N VAL A 280 -6.57 -16.18 11.73
CA VAL A 280 -5.27 -16.35 11.04
C VAL A 280 -4.62 -15.00 10.74
N ASN A 281 -5.39 -14.05 10.19
CA ASN A 281 -4.92 -12.70 9.91
C ASN A 281 -4.38 -12.02 11.17
N ARG A 282 -5.16 -12.05 12.25
CA ARG A 282 -4.79 -11.40 13.51
C ARG A 282 -3.54 -12.01 14.15
N VAL A 283 -3.36 -13.34 14.05
CA VAL A 283 -2.15 -14.02 14.54
C VAL A 283 -0.94 -13.61 13.72
N LEU A 284 -1.02 -13.56 12.38
CA LEU A 284 0.10 -13.15 11.53
C LEU A 284 0.57 -11.72 11.81
N TYR A 285 -0.36 -10.78 11.99
CA TYR A 285 -0.03 -9.41 12.44
C TYR A 285 0.65 -9.40 13.81
N SER A 286 0.13 -10.18 14.76
CA SER A 286 0.68 -10.27 16.12
C SER A 286 2.06 -10.92 16.13
N LEU A 287 2.28 -11.93 15.28
CA LEU A 287 3.57 -12.57 15.03
C LEU A 287 4.58 -11.58 14.47
N ASN A 288 4.21 -10.82 13.43
CA ASN A 288 5.12 -9.83 12.84
C ASN A 288 5.63 -8.83 13.87
N GLN A 289 4.79 -8.40 14.82
CA GLN A 289 5.18 -7.46 15.86
C GLN A 289 6.03 -8.06 16.98
N ASN A 290 5.82 -9.33 17.29
CA ASN A 290 6.44 -10.00 18.43
C ASN A 290 7.60 -10.94 18.05
N ILE A 291 7.81 -11.24 16.76
CA ILE A 291 8.84 -12.17 16.25
C ILE A 291 10.23 -11.84 16.79
N VAL A 292 10.46 -10.54 16.92
CA VAL A 292 11.63 -9.88 17.46
C VAL A 292 12.00 -10.28 18.89
N ARG A 293 11.00 -10.62 19.69
CA ARG A 293 11.11 -10.88 21.14
C ARG A 293 11.31 -12.37 21.46
N LEU A 294 11.17 -13.24 20.45
CA LEU A 294 11.33 -14.68 20.61
C LEU A 294 12.80 -15.04 20.80
N ARG A 295 13.09 -15.90 21.78
CA ARG A 295 14.44 -16.41 22.05
C ARG A 295 14.90 -17.45 21.03
N ASP A 296 14.00 -18.35 20.62
CA ASP A 296 14.27 -19.40 19.63
C ASP A 296 13.11 -19.52 18.63
N PRO A 297 13.20 -18.84 17.47
CA PRO A 297 12.16 -18.89 16.45
C PRO A 297 12.33 -20.02 15.43
N ASP A 298 13.36 -20.89 15.51
CA ASP A 298 13.66 -21.93 14.49
C ASP A 298 12.45 -22.81 14.20
N LYS A 299 11.81 -23.35 15.25
CA LYS A 299 10.62 -24.20 15.11
C LYS A 299 9.43 -23.45 14.52
N LEU A 300 9.24 -22.19 14.90
CA LEU A 300 8.16 -21.35 14.36
C LEU A 300 8.38 -21.12 12.87
N PHE A 301 9.59 -20.75 12.45
CA PHE A 301 9.91 -20.50 11.05
C PHE A 301 9.73 -21.74 10.17
N ARG A 302 10.16 -22.92 10.64
CA ARG A 302 9.92 -24.18 9.90
C ARG A 302 8.42 -24.45 9.68
N ASN A 303 7.59 -24.20 10.69
CA ASN A 303 6.14 -24.35 10.55
C ASN A 303 5.54 -23.29 9.60
N LEU A 304 6.01 -22.04 9.65
CA LEU A 304 5.57 -20.98 8.74
C LEU A 304 6.00 -21.23 7.28
N ILE A 305 7.07 -21.98 7.05
CA ILE A 305 7.43 -22.45 5.70
C ILE A 305 6.42 -23.51 5.22
N ALA A 306 6.08 -24.46 6.09
CA ALA A 306 5.21 -25.58 5.75
C ALA A 306 3.71 -25.23 5.67
N ILE A 307 3.26 -24.10 6.23
CA ILE A 307 1.83 -23.79 6.31
C ILE A 307 1.18 -23.56 4.95
N SER A 308 0.07 -24.26 4.70
CA SER A 308 -0.81 -24.05 3.56
C SER A 308 -1.54 -22.73 3.71
N THR A 309 -1.54 -21.90 2.67
CA THR A 309 -2.31 -20.65 2.66
C THR A 309 -3.10 -20.55 1.36
N GLU A 310 -4.38 -20.24 1.50
CA GLU A 310 -5.29 -19.99 0.39
C GLU A 310 -5.21 -18.53 -0.08
N LEU A 311 -5.00 -17.59 0.85
CA LEU A 311 -4.99 -16.16 0.55
C LEU A 311 -3.58 -15.64 0.31
N TYR A 312 -3.40 -14.92 -0.80
CA TYR A 312 -2.13 -14.27 -1.15
C TYR A 312 -1.59 -13.37 -0.04
N ARG A 313 -2.47 -12.60 0.62
CA ARG A 313 -2.07 -11.71 1.72
C ARG A 313 -1.41 -12.45 2.90
N PHE A 314 -1.81 -13.70 3.17
CA PHE A 314 -1.18 -14.50 4.23
C PHE A 314 0.25 -14.91 3.85
N ASN A 315 0.50 -15.23 2.57
CA ASN A 315 1.86 -15.43 2.07
C ASN A 315 2.73 -14.19 2.29
N GLU A 316 2.21 -12.99 1.97
CA GLU A 316 2.95 -11.75 2.16
C GLU A 316 3.31 -11.51 3.63
N LEU A 317 2.34 -11.65 4.54
CA LEU A 317 2.56 -11.46 5.97
C LEU A 317 3.60 -12.44 6.53
N ILE A 318 3.58 -13.71 6.07
CA ILE A 318 4.59 -14.70 6.47
C ILE A 318 5.98 -14.25 6.00
N VAL A 319 6.12 -13.81 4.74
CA VAL A 319 7.39 -13.28 4.23
C VAL A 319 7.85 -12.06 5.04
N ASP A 320 6.94 -11.14 5.37
CA ASP A 320 7.23 -9.95 6.18
C ASP A 320 7.74 -10.31 7.58
N VAL A 321 7.23 -11.40 8.18
CA VAL A 321 7.74 -11.92 9.48
C VAL A 321 9.21 -12.35 9.36
N PHE A 322 9.60 -13.02 8.27
CA PHE A 322 10.99 -13.42 8.02
C PHE A 322 11.89 -12.21 7.76
N VAL A 323 11.47 -11.30 6.86
CA VAL A 323 12.22 -10.08 6.53
C VAL A 323 12.44 -9.24 7.80
N ARG A 324 11.39 -9.00 8.59
CA ARG A 324 11.51 -8.25 9.84
C ARG A 324 12.47 -8.88 10.85
N TYR A 325 12.58 -10.21 10.90
CA TYR A 325 13.51 -10.88 11.80
C TYR A 325 14.96 -10.86 11.29
N PHE A 326 15.19 -11.08 10.00
CA PHE A 326 16.55 -11.21 9.44
C PHE A 326 17.16 -9.90 8.96
N SER A 327 16.38 -8.84 8.71
CA SER A 327 16.87 -7.51 8.33
C SER A 327 17.40 -6.69 9.52
N ARG A 328 17.54 -7.30 10.69
CA ARG A 328 17.96 -6.61 11.91
C ARG A 328 19.48 -6.50 11.95
N PRO A 329 20.04 -5.37 12.39
CA PRO A 329 21.49 -5.21 12.56
C PRO A 329 21.96 -5.91 13.85
N VAL A 330 21.72 -7.22 13.96
CA VAL A 330 22.15 -8.04 15.11
C VAL A 330 23.38 -8.84 14.71
N ASP A 331 24.54 -8.48 15.26
CA ASP A 331 25.81 -9.15 14.97
C ASP A 331 26.21 -10.06 16.14
N THR A 332 25.54 -11.21 16.24
CA THR A 332 25.88 -12.23 17.25
C THR A 332 26.11 -13.57 16.58
N ARG A 333 27.05 -14.37 17.13
CA ARG A 333 27.34 -15.71 16.61
C ARG A 333 26.10 -16.61 16.54
N GLY A 334 25.24 -16.56 17.57
CA GLY A 334 24.00 -17.35 17.59
C GLY A 334 23.02 -16.95 16.49
N PHE A 335 22.92 -15.65 16.20
CA PHE A 335 22.09 -15.14 15.10
C PHE A 335 22.61 -15.61 13.73
N HIS A 336 23.92 -15.53 13.48
CA HIS A 336 24.51 -16.02 12.23
C HIS A 336 24.34 -17.53 12.06
N LEU A 337 24.56 -18.33 13.11
CA LEU A 337 24.33 -19.77 13.07
C LEU A 337 22.86 -20.13 12.77
N LEU A 338 21.92 -19.41 13.38
CA LEU A 338 20.49 -19.58 13.10
C LEU A 338 20.15 -19.19 11.66
N LYS A 339 20.70 -18.07 11.19
CA LYS A 339 20.54 -17.58 9.81
C LYS A 339 21.02 -18.62 8.82
N ASP A 340 22.25 -19.12 8.95
CA ASP A 340 22.83 -20.12 8.05
C ASP A 340 22.00 -21.42 8.07
N LYS A 341 21.61 -21.88 9.26
CA LYS A 341 20.78 -23.09 9.43
C LYS A 341 19.43 -22.96 8.73
N LEU A 342 18.75 -21.81 8.88
CA LEU A 342 17.44 -21.58 8.27
C LEU A 342 17.54 -21.30 6.77
N PHE A 343 18.58 -20.62 6.31
CA PHE A 343 18.81 -20.37 4.90
C PHE A 343 19.09 -21.68 4.17
N GLY A 344 19.95 -22.53 4.73
CA GLY A 344 20.15 -23.89 4.21
C GLY A 344 18.86 -24.71 4.19
N TYR A 345 18.04 -24.62 5.24
CA TYR A 345 16.73 -25.29 5.26
C TYR A 345 15.77 -24.77 4.18
N ILE A 346 15.71 -23.46 3.95
CA ILE A 346 14.89 -22.85 2.89
C ILE A 346 15.27 -23.40 1.52
N VAL A 347 16.58 -23.48 1.22
CA VAL A 347 17.08 -24.00 -0.06
C VAL A 347 16.71 -25.48 -0.26
N VAL A 348 16.99 -26.32 0.74
CA VAL A 348 16.66 -27.76 0.67
C VAL A 348 15.15 -27.99 0.57
N THR A 349 14.35 -27.19 1.28
CA THR A 349 12.90 -27.30 1.26
C THR A 349 12.31 -26.87 -0.08
N LEU A 350 12.88 -25.84 -0.73
CA LEU A 350 12.48 -25.43 -2.08
C LEU A 350 12.67 -26.57 -3.09
N GLU A 351 13.83 -27.21 -3.06
CA GLU A 351 14.13 -28.34 -3.95
C GLU A 351 13.16 -29.50 -3.71
N ALA A 352 12.95 -29.88 -2.43
CA ALA A 352 12.03 -30.95 -2.06
C ALA A 352 10.59 -30.66 -2.50
N TYR A 353 10.08 -29.44 -2.24
CA TYR A 353 8.72 -29.05 -2.64
C TYR A 353 8.55 -29.02 -4.14
N PHE A 354 9.53 -28.51 -4.90
CA PHE A 354 9.46 -28.53 -6.35
C PHE A 354 9.50 -29.96 -6.90
N GLU A 355 10.33 -30.85 -6.35
CA GLU A 355 10.39 -32.24 -6.76
C GLU A 355 9.07 -32.99 -6.52
N THR A 356 8.42 -32.75 -5.39
CA THR A 356 7.05 -33.25 -5.14
C THR A 356 6.06 -32.66 -6.14
N TYR A 357 6.09 -31.34 -6.37
CA TYR A 357 5.19 -30.68 -7.32
C TYR A 357 5.33 -31.24 -8.74
N ARG A 358 6.57 -31.45 -9.16
CA ARG A 358 6.92 -32.03 -10.45
C ARG A 358 6.35 -33.43 -10.60
N LYS A 359 6.61 -34.31 -9.62
CA LYS A 359 6.21 -35.72 -9.66
C LYS A 359 4.70 -35.90 -9.61
N GLU A 360 4.03 -35.16 -8.72
CA GLU A 360 2.62 -35.38 -8.41
C GLU A 360 1.65 -34.58 -9.26
N PHE A 361 2.09 -33.44 -9.84
CA PHE A 361 1.19 -32.55 -10.58
C PHE A 361 1.64 -32.30 -12.00
N MET A 362 2.92 -31.97 -12.24
CA MET A 362 3.38 -31.64 -13.60
C MET A 362 3.46 -32.86 -14.53
N ILE A 363 3.84 -34.03 -14.01
CA ILE A 363 3.90 -35.26 -14.81
C ILE A 363 2.47 -35.80 -15.07
N THR A 364 1.54 -35.60 -14.13
CA THR A 364 0.14 -36.05 -14.23
C THR A 364 -0.78 -35.12 -15.02
N ASP A 365 -0.32 -33.93 -15.42
CA ASP A 365 -1.07 -32.95 -16.23
C ASP A 365 -1.53 -33.49 -17.61
N VAL A 366 -1.11 -34.71 -17.99
CA VAL A 366 -1.66 -35.47 -19.13
C VAL A 366 -3.17 -35.67 -18.99
N ILE A 367 -3.70 -35.82 -17.76
CA ILE A 367 -5.13 -35.99 -17.50
C ILE A 367 -5.88 -34.67 -17.68
N GLU A 368 -5.34 -33.54 -17.19
CA GLU A 368 -5.97 -32.22 -17.33
C GLU A 368 -6.00 -31.74 -18.79
N LYS A 369 -4.96 -32.07 -19.60
CA LYS A 369 -4.95 -31.78 -21.04
C LYS A 369 -6.02 -32.52 -21.84
N GLY A 370 -6.58 -33.60 -21.29
CA GLY A 370 -7.71 -34.33 -21.88
C GLY A 370 -9.07 -33.66 -21.67
N LEU A 371 -9.17 -32.66 -20.79
CA LEU A 371 -10.40 -31.90 -20.55
C LEU A 371 -10.57 -30.78 -21.58
N PRO A 372 -11.82 -30.41 -21.93
CA PRO A 372 -12.08 -29.20 -22.72
C PRO A 372 -11.47 -27.96 -22.08
N GLU A 373 -10.98 -27.02 -22.90
CA GLU A 373 -10.34 -25.78 -22.44
C GLU A 373 -11.24 -24.99 -21.48
N SER A 374 -12.54 -24.90 -21.77
CA SER A 374 -13.53 -24.28 -20.88
C SER A 374 -13.53 -24.90 -19.47
N PHE A 375 -13.41 -26.22 -19.38
CA PHE A 375 -13.39 -26.92 -18.10
C PHE A 375 -12.04 -26.80 -17.37
N GLN A 376 -10.93 -26.67 -18.11
CA GLN A 376 -9.63 -26.34 -17.52
C GLN A 376 -9.66 -24.95 -16.87
N ARG A 377 -10.29 -23.97 -17.53
CA ARG A 377 -10.52 -22.61 -17.00
C ARG A 377 -11.39 -22.65 -15.74
N ILE A 378 -12.51 -23.38 -15.76
CA ILE A 378 -13.38 -23.56 -14.58
C ILE A 378 -12.62 -24.16 -13.40
N ARG A 379 -11.86 -25.25 -13.63
CA ARG A 379 -11.06 -25.88 -12.56
C ARG A 379 -10.04 -24.92 -11.98
N ARG A 380 -9.36 -24.13 -12.81
CA ARG A 380 -8.43 -23.09 -12.38
C ARG A 380 -9.12 -22.00 -11.56
N PHE A 381 -10.30 -21.57 -11.99
CA PHE A 381 -11.12 -20.60 -11.27
C PHE A 381 -11.50 -21.12 -9.87
N ILE A 382 -11.99 -22.36 -9.77
CA ILE A 382 -12.34 -22.98 -8.48
C ILE A 382 -11.11 -23.14 -7.58
N LEU A 383 -9.95 -23.52 -8.13
CA LEU A 383 -8.70 -23.60 -7.35
C LEU A 383 -8.31 -22.23 -6.79
N ASN A 384 -8.32 -21.19 -7.62
CA ASN A 384 -7.83 -19.87 -7.22
C ASN A 384 -8.80 -19.13 -6.28
N ASN A 385 -10.12 -19.40 -6.38
CA ASN A 385 -11.15 -18.67 -5.64
C ASN A 385 -11.85 -19.49 -4.53
N GLY A 386 -11.76 -20.83 -4.57
CA GLY A 386 -12.43 -21.71 -3.63
C GLY A 386 -11.55 -22.32 -2.54
N ASN A 387 -12.13 -23.23 -1.74
CA ASN A 387 -11.45 -24.13 -0.78
C ASN A 387 -12.00 -25.56 -0.91
N PRO A 388 -11.41 -26.54 -0.20
CA PRO A 388 -11.92 -27.91 -0.20
C PRO A 388 -13.37 -28.06 0.24
N GLU A 389 -13.88 -27.20 1.14
CA GLU A 389 -15.28 -27.21 1.59
C GLU A 389 -16.22 -26.75 0.47
N LEU A 390 -15.95 -25.59 -0.12
CA LEU A 390 -16.73 -25.05 -1.23
C LEU A 390 -16.69 -25.98 -2.46
N LYS A 391 -15.55 -26.62 -2.73
CA LYS A 391 -15.44 -27.66 -3.76
C LYS A 391 -16.45 -28.79 -3.52
N LYS A 392 -16.56 -29.28 -2.28
CA LYS A 392 -17.53 -30.33 -1.92
C LYS A 392 -18.97 -29.84 -2.10
N GLU A 393 -19.25 -28.60 -1.71
CA GLU A 393 -20.58 -28.00 -1.90
C GLU A 393 -20.94 -27.85 -3.38
N ILE A 394 -20.01 -27.39 -4.23
CA ILE A 394 -20.20 -27.28 -5.69
C ILE A 394 -20.45 -28.66 -6.30
N ALA A 395 -19.65 -29.66 -5.93
CA ALA A 395 -19.80 -31.02 -6.44
C ALA A 395 -21.14 -31.65 -5.99
N ALA A 396 -21.53 -31.45 -4.72
CA ALA A 396 -22.81 -31.91 -4.20
C ALA A 396 -23.99 -31.22 -4.91
N TYR A 397 -23.90 -29.91 -5.15
CA TYR A 397 -24.91 -29.15 -5.88
C TYR A 397 -25.12 -29.69 -7.31
N LEU A 398 -24.04 -30.01 -8.02
CA LEU A 398 -24.10 -30.57 -9.37
C LEU A 398 -24.61 -32.02 -9.39
N ALA A 399 -24.43 -32.78 -8.30
CA ALA A 399 -24.84 -34.18 -8.19
C ALA A 399 -26.27 -34.39 -7.66
N GLN A 400 -26.85 -33.40 -6.97
CA GLN A 400 -28.19 -33.49 -6.38
C GLN A 400 -29.30 -33.05 -7.36
N ASP A 401 -30.47 -33.70 -7.26
CA ASP A 401 -31.71 -33.30 -7.97
C ASP A 401 -32.43 -32.13 -7.24
N ASP A 402 -32.09 -31.88 -5.97
CA ASP A 402 -32.75 -30.87 -5.14
C ASP A 402 -32.15 -29.47 -5.38
N LEU A 403 -32.98 -28.58 -5.93
CA LEU A 403 -32.61 -27.24 -6.36
C LEU A 403 -32.49 -26.31 -5.15
N THR A 404 -31.39 -26.44 -4.38
CA THR A 404 -30.91 -25.27 -3.65
C THR A 404 -30.66 -24.20 -4.72
N PRO A 405 -31.30 -23.02 -4.70
CA PRO A 405 -31.16 -22.09 -5.82
C PRO A 405 -29.68 -21.74 -6.01
N VAL A 406 -29.19 -21.72 -7.25
CA VAL A 406 -27.80 -21.33 -7.62
C VAL A 406 -27.35 -20.07 -6.87
N LYS A 407 -28.29 -19.16 -6.59
CA LYS A 407 -28.08 -17.95 -5.79
C LYS A 407 -27.51 -18.22 -4.39
N ASP A 408 -27.92 -19.29 -3.72
CA ASP A 408 -27.46 -19.62 -2.37
C ASP A 408 -26.01 -20.12 -2.40
N LEU A 409 -25.65 -20.97 -3.38
CA LEU A 409 -24.26 -21.39 -3.60
C LEU A 409 -23.37 -20.18 -3.92
N LEU A 410 -23.83 -19.30 -4.82
CA LEU A 410 -23.11 -18.07 -5.15
C LEU A 410 -23.03 -17.09 -3.97
N ALA A 411 -24.03 -17.07 -3.08
CA ALA A 411 -23.97 -16.32 -1.84
C ALA A 411 -22.90 -16.88 -0.88
N VAL A 412 -22.75 -18.21 -0.77
CA VAL A 412 -21.65 -18.82 -0.02
C VAL A 412 -20.30 -18.46 -0.63
N MET A 413 -20.16 -18.54 -1.96
CA MET A 413 -18.94 -18.12 -2.66
C MET A 413 -18.59 -16.66 -2.40
N SER A 414 -19.59 -15.77 -2.38
CA SER A 414 -19.38 -14.33 -2.18
C SER A 414 -18.77 -13.96 -0.82
N LYS A 415 -18.96 -14.80 0.21
CA LYS A 415 -18.33 -14.60 1.53
C LYS A 415 -16.81 -14.76 1.46
N ARG A 416 -16.32 -15.49 0.47
CA ARG A 416 -14.91 -15.84 0.28
C ARG A 416 -14.29 -15.03 -0.85
N THR A 417 -14.94 -14.98 -2.00
CA THR A 417 -14.53 -14.22 -3.18
C THR A 417 -15.37 -12.96 -3.25
N THR A 418 -14.85 -11.86 -2.72
CA THR A 418 -15.54 -10.57 -2.74
C THR A 418 -15.34 -9.84 -4.06
N PHE A 419 -14.27 -10.16 -4.79
CA PHE A 419 -13.84 -9.45 -6.00
C PHE A 419 -13.55 -10.41 -7.15
N VAL A 420 -13.91 -10.00 -8.36
CA VAL A 420 -13.60 -10.68 -9.63
C VAL A 420 -12.95 -9.65 -10.55
N GLU A 421 -11.77 -9.98 -11.06
CA GLU A 421 -11.08 -9.18 -12.07
C GLU A 421 -11.77 -9.29 -13.44
N ASP A 422 -11.59 -8.29 -14.29
CA ASP A 422 -12.17 -8.31 -15.64
C ASP A 422 -11.65 -9.52 -16.44
N SER A 423 -10.40 -9.93 -16.24
CA SER A 423 -9.81 -11.14 -16.86
C SER A 423 -10.50 -12.44 -16.44
N ASP A 424 -11.03 -12.49 -15.22
CA ASP A 424 -11.64 -13.70 -14.64
C ASP A 424 -13.15 -13.75 -14.88
N THR A 425 -13.72 -12.69 -15.46
CA THR A 425 -15.16 -12.57 -15.70
C THR A 425 -15.64 -13.63 -16.70
N GLU A 426 -14.84 -13.95 -17.71
CA GLU A 426 -15.13 -15.05 -18.64
C GLU A 426 -15.09 -16.43 -17.96
N ASP A 427 -14.09 -16.67 -17.11
CA ASP A 427 -13.95 -17.93 -16.35
C ASP A 427 -15.14 -18.14 -15.42
N LEU A 428 -15.58 -17.07 -14.74
CA LEU A 428 -16.79 -17.08 -13.92
C LEU A 428 -18.06 -17.32 -14.75
N THR A 429 -18.13 -16.77 -15.97
CA THR A 429 -19.27 -16.98 -16.86
C THR A 429 -19.41 -18.46 -17.24
N LEU A 430 -18.31 -19.08 -17.68
CA LEU A 430 -18.25 -20.52 -17.97
C LEU A 430 -18.64 -21.38 -16.76
N PHE A 431 -18.21 -20.97 -15.56
CA PHE A 431 -18.58 -21.68 -14.33
C PHE A 431 -20.08 -21.58 -14.03
N ILE A 432 -20.68 -20.40 -14.17
CA ILE A 432 -22.12 -20.19 -13.94
C ILE A 432 -22.96 -20.95 -14.96
N GLU A 433 -22.52 -21.02 -16.23
CA GLU A 433 -23.18 -21.83 -17.26
C GLU A 433 -23.29 -23.30 -16.85
N VAL A 434 -22.21 -23.88 -16.32
CA VAL A 434 -22.20 -25.27 -15.82
C VAL A 434 -23.14 -25.45 -14.63
N LEU A 435 -23.25 -24.45 -13.74
CA LEU A 435 -24.19 -24.50 -12.62
C LEU A 435 -25.67 -24.40 -13.04
N LEU A 436 -25.95 -23.79 -14.19
CA LEU A 436 -27.29 -23.59 -14.75
C LEU A 436 -27.70 -24.65 -15.78
N ASP A 437 -26.86 -25.64 -16.04
CA ASP A 437 -27.11 -26.68 -17.04
C ASP A 437 -28.38 -27.50 -16.69
N LYS A 438 -29.30 -27.60 -17.65
CA LYS A 438 -30.56 -28.35 -17.50
C LYS A 438 -30.35 -29.85 -17.68
N ASP A 439 -29.28 -30.31 -18.33
CA ASP A 439 -29.01 -31.74 -18.53
C ASP A 439 -28.37 -32.36 -17.28
N ARG A 440 -29.08 -33.32 -16.68
CA ARG A 440 -28.61 -34.09 -15.52
C ARG A 440 -27.31 -34.84 -15.79
N LYS A 441 -27.16 -35.48 -16.96
CA LYS A 441 -25.94 -36.27 -17.26
C LYS A 441 -24.73 -35.36 -17.41
N SER A 442 -24.91 -34.20 -18.04
CA SER A 442 -23.88 -33.17 -18.14
C SER A 442 -23.47 -32.64 -16.75
N ARG A 443 -24.42 -32.36 -15.85
CA ARG A 443 -24.13 -31.94 -14.46
C ARG A 443 -23.38 -33.01 -13.66
N GLU A 444 -23.81 -34.27 -13.72
CA GLU A 444 -23.12 -35.39 -13.05
C GLU A 444 -21.69 -35.58 -13.57
N ASN A 445 -21.47 -35.43 -14.89
CA ASN A 445 -20.12 -35.46 -15.47
C ASN A 445 -19.26 -34.29 -15.00
N SER A 446 -19.84 -33.09 -14.89
CA SER A 446 -19.16 -31.90 -14.37
C SER A 446 -18.81 -32.06 -12.89
N ALA A 447 -19.70 -32.63 -12.08
CA ALA A 447 -19.45 -32.94 -10.67
C ALA A 447 -18.22 -33.84 -10.50
N ARG A 448 -18.16 -34.97 -11.22
CA ARG A 448 -17.00 -35.90 -11.18
C ARG A 448 -15.70 -35.20 -11.56
N ARG A 449 -15.74 -34.38 -12.62
CA ARG A 449 -14.57 -33.60 -13.05
C ARG A 449 -14.18 -32.51 -12.05
N ILE A 450 -15.05 -32.06 -11.14
CA ILE A 450 -14.69 -31.14 -10.05
C ILE A 450 -14.21 -31.91 -8.82
N GLU A 451 -14.75 -33.09 -8.54
CA GLU A 451 -14.30 -33.95 -7.42
C GLU A 451 -12.82 -34.34 -7.52
N ASP A 452 -12.29 -34.49 -8.73
CA ASP A 452 -10.88 -34.79 -8.98
C ASP A 452 -9.93 -33.58 -8.79
N LEU A 453 -10.44 -32.42 -8.38
CA LEU A 453 -9.64 -31.21 -8.17
C LEU A 453 -8.81 -31.30 -6.87
N ASN A 454 -7.48 -31.24 -6.98
CA ASN A 454 -6.59 -31.33 -5.81
C ASN A 454 -6.03 -29.96 -5.40
N PHE A 455 -6.44 -29.46 -4.23
CA PHE A 455 -5.95 -28.19 -3.67
C PHE A 455 -4.50 -28.24 -3.21
N GLU A 456 -3.90 -29.42 -2.99
CA GLU A 456 -2.48 -29.50 -2.64
C GLU A 456 -1.59 -28.97 -3.78
N LYS A 457 -2.04 -29.03 -5.04
CA LYS A 457 -1.38 -28.38 -6.19
C LYS A 457 -1.20 -26.88 -5.92
N LEU A 458 -2.28 -26.20 -5.50
CA LEU A 458 -2.25 -24.77 -5.17
C LEU A 458 -1.37 -24.50 -3.93
N TYR A 459 -1.52 -25.29 -2.87
CA TYR A 459 -0.76 -25.07 -1.63
C TYR A 459 0.73 -25.23 -1.84
N LEU A 460 1.15 -26.25 -2.58
CA LEU A 460 2.55 -26.49 -2.87
C LEU A 460 3.12 -25.40 -3.79
N ARG A 461 2.36 -24.97 -4.81
CA ARG A 461 2.70 -23.81 -5.65
C ARG A 461 2.91 -22.55 -4.81
N ASN A 462 1.98 -22.24 -3.91
CA ASN A 462 2.06 -21.10 -3.00
C ASN A 462 3.28 -21.18 -2.07
N ARG A 463 3.61 -22.36 -1.53
CA ARG A 463 4.82 -22.57 -0.70
C ARG A 463 6.10 -22.34 -1.51
N ILE A 464 6.17 -22.83 -2.74
CA ILE A 464 7.33 -22.62 -3.64
C ILE A 464 7.51 -21.13 -3.95
N VAL A 465 6.45 -20.45 -4.37
CA VAL A 465 6.48 -19.00 -4.66
C VAL A 465 6.88 -18.19 -3.41
N ARG A 466 6.37 -18.57 -2.23
CA ARG A 466 6.74 -17.97 -0.94
C ARG A 466 8.24 -18.12 -0.66
N LEU A 467 8.81 -19.32 -0.85
CA LEU A 467 10.23 -19.58 -0.66
C LEU A 467 11.09 -18.77 -1.64
N CYS A 468 10.71 -18.71 -2.92
CA CYS A 468 11.37 -17.85 -3.91
C CYS A 468 11.40 -16.38 -3.46
N ARG A 469 10.26 -15.85 -2.99
CA ARG A 469 10.18 -14.47 -2.48
C ARG A 469 11.07 -14.24 -1.24
N MET A 470 11.12 -15.19 -0.31
CA MET A 470 12.03 -15.14 0.84
C MET A 470 13.50 -15.13 0.41
N ILE A 471 13.89 -16.02 -0.50
CA ILE A 471 15.25 -16.13 -1.06
C ILE A 471 15.67 -14.81 -1.71
N GLY A 472 14.81 -14.23 -2.54
CA GLY A 472 15.09 -12.97 -3.23
C GLY A 472 15.26 -11.81 -2.25
N LEU A 473 14.31 -11.61 -1.33
CA LEU A 473 14.33 -10.48 -0.37
C LEU A 473 15.46 -10.60 0.66
N LEU A 474 15.82 -11.82 1.06
CA LEU A 474 16.90 -12.08 2.03
C LEU A 474 18.28 -12.29 1.35
N LYS A 475 18.34 -12.27 0.01
CA LYS A 475 19.54 -12.48 -0.81
C LYS A 475 20.29 -13.79 -0.46
N ILE A 476 19.57 -14.93 -0.48
CA ILE A 476 20.15 -16.26 -0.20
C ILE A 476 20.82 -16.80 -1.48
N ASN A 477 22.12 -16.54 -1.64
CA ASN A 477 22.86 -16.85 -2.87
C ASN A 477 23.02 -18.36 -3.12
N GLU A 478 23.03 -19.17 -2.07
CA GLU A 478 23.17 -20.62 -2.13
C GLU A 478 22.02 -21.30 -2.89
N ALA A 479 20.88 -20.61 -3.04
CA ALA A 479 19.71 -21.12 -3.77
C ALA A 479 19.88 -21.12 -5.30
N ALA A 480 20.87 -20.41 -5.84
CA ALA A 480 20.95 -20.12 -7.28
C ALA A 480 21.00 -21.38 -8.15
N SER A 481 21.78 -22.40 -7.75
CA SER A 481 21.90 -23.66 -8.50
C SER A 481 20.57 -24.42 -8.59
N VAL A 482 19.86 -24.52 -7.45
CA VAL A 482 18.53 -25.15 -7.37
C VAL A 482 17.54 -24.39 -8.25
N LEU A 483 17.52 -23.06 -8.16
CA LEU A 483 16.63 -22.21 -8.96
C LEU A 483 16.87 -22.37 -10.47
N VAL A 484 18.13 -22.51 -10.92
CA VAL A 484 18.46 -22.77 -12.34
C VAL A 484 17.94 -24.12 -12.80
N ASN A 485 18.07 -25.16 -11.97
CA ASN A 485 17.53 -26.48 -12.27
C ASN A 485 16.01 -26.44 -12.43
N ILE A 486 15.33 -25.72 -11.53
CA ILE A 486 13.88 -25.50 -11.59
C ILE A 486 13.51 -24.73 -12.87
N TYR A 487 14.19 -23.63 -13.17
CA TYR A 487 13.98 -22.83 -14.38
C TYR A 487 14.09 -23.67 -15.67
N ASN A 488 15.17 -24.45 -15.79
CA ASN A 488 15.42 -25.30 -16.97
C ASN A 488 14.33 -26.34 -17.19
N TYR A 489 13.73 -26.84 -16.11
CA TYR A 489 12.59 -27.73 -16.19
C TYR A 489 11.33 -26.99 -16.63
N LEU A 490 11.03 -25.84 -16.01
CA LEU A 490 9.84 -25.04 -16.33
C LEU A 490 9.86 -24.45 -17.73
N LYS A 491 11.05 -24.20 -18.31
CA LYS A 491 11.20 -23.83 -19.72
C LYS A 491 10.62 -24.88 -20.68
N LYS A 492 10.66 -26.16 -20.30
CA LYS A 492 10.08 -27.27 -21.07
C LYS A 492 8.62 -27.55 -20.72
N TYR A 493 8.27 -27.41 -19.44
CA TYR A 493 6.92 -27.67 -18.90
C TYR A 493 6.47 -26.47 -18.06
N PRO A 494 5.82 -25.46 -18.67
CA PRO A 494 5.60 -24.19 -18.00
C PRO A 494 4.48 -24.25 -16.97
N ASP A 495 4.82 -23.90 -15.72
CA ASP A 495 3.89 -23.34 -14.73
C ASP A 495 4.22 -21.86 -14.60
N ARG A 496 3.29 -20.98 -14.99
CA ARG A 496 3.55 -19.54 -15.13
C ARG A 496 3.94 -18.89 -13.81
N GLU A 497 3.25 -19.22 -12.71
CA GLU A 497 3.49 -18.58 -11.41
C GLU A 497 4.85 -18.97 -10.84
N ILE A 498 5.22 -20.26 -10.92
CA ILE A 498 6.52 -20.72 -10.45
C ILE A 498 7.63 -20.18 -11.35
N LEU A 499 7.45 -20.21 -12.67
CA LEU A 499 8.44 -19.72 -13.63
C LEU A 499 8.73 -18.23 -13.41
N GLU A 500 7.69 -17.40 -13.29
CA GLU A 500 7.85 -15.97 -13.00
C GLU A 500 8.54 -15.72 -11.66
N ALA A 501 8.18 -16.47 -10.61
CA ALA A 501 8.80 -16.35 -9.30
C ALA A 501 10.30 -16.73 -9.33
N VAL A 502 10.66 -17.79 -10.05
CA VAL A 502 12.05 -18.25 -10.17
C VAL A 502 12.89 -17.27 -10.99
N MET A 503 12.38 -16.81 -12.14
CA MET A 503 13.06 -15.79 -12.96
C MET A 503 13.30 -14.50 -12.17
N HIS A 504 12.27 -14.01 -11.48
CA HIS A 504 12.38 -12.82 -10.64
C HIS A 504 13.41 -13.03 -9.51
N THR A 505 13.42 -14.20 -8.87
CA THR A 505 14.36 -14.51 -7.78
C THR A 505 15.80 -14.60 -8.27
N LEU A 506 16.07 -15.32 -9.36
CA LEU A 506 17.41 -15.41 -9.96
C LEU A 506 17.94 -14.03 -10.38
N SER A 507 17.05 -13.16 -10.84
CA SER A 507 17.40 -11.79 -11.25
C SER A 507 17.70 -10.91 -10.05
N MET A 508 16.93 -11.03 -8.96
CA MET A 508 17.26 -10.39 -7.68
C MET A 508 18.61 -10.84 -7.09
N LEU A 509 19.02 -12.08 -7.36
CA LEU A 509 20.32 -12.63 -6.97
C LEU A 509 21.46 -12.23 -7.93
N ASN A 510 21.19 -11.45 -8.98
CA ASN A 510 22.15 -11.08 -10.04
C ASN A 510 22.81 -12.30 -10.72
N TYR A 511 22.08 -13.41 -10.89
CA TYR A 511 22.71 -14.63 -11.41
C TYR A 511 22.93 -14.58 -12.93
N SER A 512 24.18 -14.59 -13.38
CA SER A 512 24.62 -14.32 -14.76
C SER A 512 24.04 -15.25 -15.83
N TYR A 513 23.64 -16.49 -15.47
CA TYR A 513 22.99 -17.42 -16.39
C TYR A 513 21.71 -16.83 -17.01
N MET A 514 20.92 -16.11 -16.20
CA MET A 514 19.68 -15.48 -16.68
C MET A 514 19.94 -14.37 -17.69
N LEU A 515 21.09 -13.70 -17.67
CA LEU A 515 21.41 -12.66 -18.65
C LEU A 515 21.49 -13.21 -20.08
N GLY A 516 22.03 -14.42 -20.26
CA GLY A 516 22.08 -15.07 -21.58
C GLY A 516 20.69 -15.44 -22.10
N GLU A 517 19.80 -15.88 -21.22
CA GLU A 517 18.40 -16.18 -21.58
C GLU A 517 17.61 -14.91 -21.93
N ILE A 518 17.80 -13.84 -21.16
CA ILE A 518 17.19 -12.53 -21.41
C ILE A 518 17.66 -11.95 -22.74
N GLU A 519 18.94 -12.09 -23.07
CA GLU A 519 19.51 -11.66 -24.36
C GLU A 519 18.83 -12.34 -25.54
N VAL A 520 18.55 -13.65 -25.43
CA VAL A 520 17.78 -14.41 -26.43
C VAL A 520 16.32 -13.94 -26.49
N MET A 521 15.67 -13.71 -25.35
CA MET A 521 14.30 -13.19 -25.31
C MET A 521 14.18 -11.80 -25.94
N MET A 522 15.20 -10.95 -25.79
CA MET A 522 15.24 -9.61 -26.39
C MET A 522 15.46 -9.65 -27.91
N THR A 523 16.35 -10.52 -28.39
CA THR A 523 16.81 -10.51 -29.79
C THR A 523 15.99 -11.42 -30.71
N ALA A 524 15.50 -12.55 -30.19
CA ALA A 524 14.81 -13.59 -30.95
C ALA A 524 13.40 -13.92 -30.44
N GLY A 525 12.98 -13.33 -29.30
CA GLY A 525 11.64 -13.51 -28.73
C GLY A 525 10.53 -12.85 -29.54
N SER A 526 9.29 -13.30 -29.37
CA SER A 526 8.14 -12.79 -30.11
C SER A 526 7.01 -12.34 -29.17
N GLY A 527 6.23 -11.34 -29.58
CA GLY A 527 5.12 -10.84 -28.77
C GLY A 527 5.56 -10.13 -27.49
N GLU A 528 5.15 -10.64 -26.32
CA GLU A 528 5.44 -10.03 -25.00
C GLU A 528 6.85 -10.37 -24.46
N ASP A 529 7.61 -11.24 -25.14
CA ASP A 529 8.93 -11.68 -24.68
C ASP A 529 9.92 -10.52 -24.43
N PRO A 530 10.10 -9.54 -25.33
CA PRO A 530 11.01 -8.42 -25.10
C PRO A 530 10.59 -7.55 -23.91
N LYS A 531 9.28 -7.36 -23.71
CA LYS A 531 8.75 -6.58 -22.58
C LYS A 531 8.99 -7.30 -21.25
N ASN A 532 8.79 -8.62 -21.21
CA ASN A 532 9.13 -9.44 -20.06
C ASN A 532 10.64 -9.45 -19.80
N ALA A 533 11.45 -9.54 -20.85
CA ALA A 533 12.89 -9.48 -20.76
C ALA A 533 13.38 -8.16 -20.17
N LEU A 534 12.85 -7.00 -20.61
CA LEU A 534 13.16 -5.70 -20.01
C LEU A 534 12.75 -5.61 -18.54
N ARG A 535 11.56 -6.10 -18.18
CA ARG A 535 11.11 -6.15 -16.78
C ARG A 535 12.10 -6.90 -15.90
N ILE A 536 12.61 -8.03 -16.37
CA ILE A 536 13.57 -8.84 -15.62
C ILE A 536 14.96 -8.19 -15.61
N LEU A 537 15.41 -7.66 -16.75
CA LEU A 537 16.71 -7.02 -16.91
C LEU A 537 16.87 -5.80 -15.99
N SER A 538 15.77 -5.10 -15.71
CA SER A 538 15.73 -3.96 -14.76
C SER A 538 16.20 -4.32 -13.33
N LEU A 539 16.19 -5.61 -12.97
CA LEU A 539 16.60 -6.09 -11.65
C LEU A 539 18.12 -6.35 -11.56
N PHE A 540 18.83 -6.35 -12.70
CA PHE A 540 20.27 -6.56 -12.75
C PHE A 540 21.06 -5.27 -12.58
N THR A 541 22.16 -5.35 -11.85
CA THR A 541 23.11 -4.24 -11.63
C THR A 541 24.46 -4.42 -12.33
N GLU A 542 24.71 -5.57 -12.96
CA GLU A 542 26.02 -5.91 -13.54
C GLU A 542 26.29 -5.26 -14.90
N GLN A 543 27.57 -4.98 -15.22
CA GLN A 543 28.02 -4.36 -16.47
C GLN A 543 27.54 -5.09 -17.75
N ARG A 544 27.49 -6.43 -17.74
CA ARG A 544 27.03 -7.21 -18.90
C ARG A 544 25.60 -6.84 -19.30
N SER A 545 24.73 -6.64 -18.31
CA SER A 545 23.34 -6.25 -18.56
C SER A 545 23.23 -4.87 -19.20
N LEU A 546 24.16 -3.95 -18.91
CA LEU A 546 24.24 -2.64 -19.54
C LEU A 546 24.58 -2.76 -21.03
N ASN A 547 25.54 -3.62 -21.35
CA ASN A 547 25.98 -3.83 -22.74
C ASN A 547 24.83 -4.39 -23.61
N ILE A 548 24.04 -5.33 -23.08
CA ILE A 548 22.85 -5.88 -23.75
C ILE A 548 21.87 -4.76 -24.11
N LEU A 549 21.58 -3.85 -23.17
CA LEU A 549 20.68 -2.72 -23.42
C LEU A 549 21.23 -1.74 -24.46
N LEU A 550 22.53 -1.42 -24.40
CA LEU A 550 23.17 -0.52 -25.35
C LEU A 550 23.22 -1.08 -26.77
N GLU A 551 23.51 -2.37 -26.92
CA GLU A 551 23.50 -3.05 -28.22
C GLU A 551 22.08 -3.10 -28.80
N PHE A 552 21.09 -3.44 -27.97
CA PHE A 552 19.68 -3.37 -28.37
C PHE A 552 19.30 -1.97 -28.87
N LEU A 553 19.56 -0.91 -28.10
CA LEU A 553 19.21 0.44 -28.51
C LEU A 553 19.93 0.91 -29.78
N LYS A 554 21.20 0.52 -29.98
CA LYS A 554 21.94 0.85 -31.22
C LYS A 554 21.29 0.27 -32.47
N ASN A 555 20.72 -0.92 -32.37
CA ASN A 555 20.06 -1.59 -33.48
C ASN A 555 18.64 -1.07 -33.73
N HIS A 556 18.05 -0.34 -32.77
CA HIS A 556 16.66 0.12 -32.77
C HIS A 556 16.52 1.64 -32.66
N ILE A 557 17.48 2.41 -33.19
CA ILE A 557 17.51 3.88 -33.07
C ILE A 557 16.27 4.56 -33.69
N THR A 558 15.73 4.03 -34.79
CA THR A 558 14.55 4.56 -35.48
C THR A 558 13.24 3.91 -35.01
N ASP A 559 13.30 2.95 -34.09
CA ASP A 559 12.12 2.25 -33.60
C ASP A 559 11.38 3.13 -32.57
N GLU A 560 10.09 3.33 -32.78
CA GLU A 560 9.21 4.14 -31.94
C GLU A 560 8.43 3.29 -30.93
N SER A 561 8.73 1.99 -30.85
CA SER A 561 8.07 1.06 -29.93
C SER A 561 8.28 1.42 -28.46
N GLY A 562 7.29 1.09 -27.62
CA GLY A 562 7.39 1.24 -26.16
C GLY A 562 8.49 0.39 -25.51
N ILE A 563 9.09 -0.55 -26.26
CA ILE A 563 10.23 -1.37 -25.82
C ILE A 563 11.50 -0.50 -25.75
N VAL A 564 11.72 0.38 -26.74
CA VAL A 564 12.84 1.35 -26.74
C VAL A 564 12.73 2.30 -25.55
N GLU A 565 11.52 2.79 -25.28
CA GLU A 565 11.23 3.63 -24.12
C GLU A 565 11.53 2.91 -22.79
N GLY A 566 11.10 1.64 -22.67
CA GLY A 566 11.39 0.80 -21.51
C GLY A 566 12.89 0.59 -21.29
N ALA A 567 13.64 0.30 -22.36
CA ALA A 567 15.10 0.12 -22.31
C ALA A 567 15.83 1.40 -21.87
N LEU A 568 15.40 2.56 -22.37
CA LEU A 568 15.96 3.87 -21.98
C LEU A 568 15.72 4.18 -20.50
N ASN A 569 14.50 3.95 -20.00
CA ASN A 569 14.20 4.14 -18.58
C ASN A 569 15.09 3.29 -17.67
N ILE A 570 15.37 2.04 -18.05
CA ILE A 570 16.29 1.18 -17.31
C ILE A 570 17.73 1.72 -17.36
N LEU A 571 18.18 2.20 -18.53
CA LEU A 571 19.55 2.72 -18.70
C LEU A 571 19.81 4.00 -17.91
N ILE A 572 18.85 4.92 -17.86
CA ILE A 572 18.97 6.20 -17.13
C ILE A 572 19.07 5.97 -15.61
N GLU A 573 18.48 4.87 -15.11
CA GLU A 573 18.54 4.50 -13.69
C GLU A 573 19.83 3.73 -13.33
N ARG A 574 20.73 3.51 -14.29
CA ARG A 574 22.01 2.81 -14.08
C ARG A 574 23.18 3.78 -14.04
N GLU A 575 24.28 3.31 -13.45
CA GLU A 575 25.53 4.06 -13.43
C GLU A 575 26.19 4.04 -14.81
N ILE A 576 25.97 5.10 -15.60
CA ILE A 576 26.52 5.27 -16.95
C ILE A 576 27.46 6.48 -17.09
N SER A 577 27.90 7.03 -15.96
CA SER A 577 28.80 8.19 -15.92
C SER A 577 30.10 7.90 -16.69
N GLY A 578 30.48 8.80 -17.60
CA GLY A 578 31.66 8.67 -18.45
C GLY A 578 31.54 7.64 -19.59
N ASN A 579 30.35 7.07 -19.84
CA ASN A 579 30.18 6.07 -20.89
C ASN A 579 30.00 6.70 -22.28
N ILE A 580 31.07 6.72 -23.07
CA ILE A 580 31.10 7.28 -24.44
C ILE A 580 30.09 6.58 -25.35
N THR A 581 29.96 5.26 -25.22
CA THR A 581 29.07 4.47 -26.07
C THR A 581 27.61 4.83 -25.82
N ALA A 582 27.22 4.99 -24.55
CA ALA A 582 25.88 5.43 -24.17
C ALA A 582 25.57 6.84 -24.72
N SER A 583 26.49 7.80 -24.56
CA SER A 583 26.33 9.17 -25.09
C SER A 583 26.13 9.18 -26.62
N GLN A 584 26.91 8.39 -27.37
CA GLN A 584 26.75 8.27 -28.82
C GLN A 584 25.39 7.67 -29.21
N THR A 585 24.95 6.62 -28.51
CA THR A 585 23.63 6.01 -28.75
C THR A 585 22.50 7.00 -28.47
N PHE A 586 22.56 7.77 -27.37
CA PHE A 586 21.55 8.79 -27.07
C PHE A 586 21.51 9.90 -28.11
N LYS A 587 22.68 10.40 -28.56
CA LYS A 587 22.73 11.40 -29.64
C LYS A 587 22.13 10.86 -30.95
N GLY A 588 22.36 9.58 -31.26
CA GLY A 588 21.74 8.90 -32.40
C GLY A 588 20.20 8.87 -32.28
N LEU A 589 19.68 8.51 -31.11
CA LEU A 589 18.23 8.51 -30.83
C LEU A 589 17.61 9.91 -30.94
N ILE A 590 18.28 10.94 -30.41
CA ILE A 590 17.79 12.33 -30.47
C ILE A 590 17.69 12.85 -31.92
N ALA A 591 18.62 12.44 -32.77
CA ALA A 591 18.71 12.87 -34.16
C ALA A 591 17.72 12.12 -35.08
N SER A 592 17.50 10.83 -34.84
CA SER A 592 16.86 9.94 -35.82
C SER A 592 15.50 9.38 -35.41
N ASN A 593 15.14 9.42 -34.12
CA ASN A 593 13.87 8.86 -33.64
C ASN A 593 12.74 9.90 -33.74
N GLY A 594 11.57 9.53 -34.26
CA GLY A 594 10.42 10.43 -34.41
C GLY A 594 9.60 10.63 -33.13
N ASN A 595 9.72 9.75 -32.14
CA ASN A 595 8.96 9.79 -30.90
C ASN A 595 9.53 10.82 -29.89
N PRO A 596 8.79 11.89 -29.53
CA PRO A 596 9.27 12.93 -28.61
C PRO A 596 9.61 12.41 -27.19
N ALA A 597 8.91 11.37 -26.71
CA ALA A 597 9.18 10.79 -25.39
C ALA A 597 10.53 10.07 -25.38
N VAL A 598 10.82 9.27 -26.41
CA VAL A 598 12.11 8.59 -26.60
C VAL A 598 13.25 9.60 -26.69
N ARG A 599 13.06 10.68 -27.47
CA ARG A 599 14.05 11.76 -27.58
C ARG A 599 14.30 12.46 -26.24
N SER A 600 13.25 12.74 -25.48
CA SER A 600 13.36 13.41 -24.18
C SER A 600 14.06 12.52 -23.14
N LEU A 601 13.80 11.21 -23.14
CA LEU A 601 14.55 10.24 -22.33
C LEU A 601 16.03 10.17 -22.75
N ALA A 602 16.32 10.14 -24.05
CA ALA A 602 17.69 10.15 -24.54
C ALA A 602 18.45 11.43 -24.13
N VAL A 603 17.78 12.60 -24.09
CA VAL A 603 18.36 13.84 -23.55
C VAL A 603 18.74 13.68 -22.07
N LEU A 604 17.88 13.08 -21.25
CA LEU A 604 18.21 12.79 -19.85
C LEU A 604 19.40 11.82 -19.75
N GLY A 605 19.47 10.82 -20.63
CA GLY A 605 20.59 9.90 -20.73
C GLY A 605 21.93 10.58 -21.02
N ILE A 606 21.95 11.63 -21.86
CA ILE A 606 23.14 12.48 -22.06
C ILE A 606 23.56 13.12 -20.73
N GLY A 607 22.59 13.61 -19.97
CA GLY A 607 22.83 14.18 -18.63
C GLY A 607 23.52 13.20 -17.68
N GLU A 608 23.05 11.95 -17.66
CA GLU A 608 23.62 10.90 -16.81
C GLU A 608 25.01 10.41 -17.25
N CYS A 609 25.38 10.57 -18.53
CA CYS A 609 26.74 10.33 -19.01
C CYS A 609 27.74 11.37 -18.46
N GLY A 610 27.31 12.60 -18.16
CA GLY A 610 28.10 13.58 -17.41
C GLY A 610 29.26 14.25 -18.17
N PHE A 611 29.23 14.33 -19.51
CA PHE A 611 30.28 15.01 -20.28
C PHE A 611 30.07 16.54 -20.34
N ASP A 612 31.07 17.33 -19.95
CA ASP A 612 30.98 18.81 -19.96
C ASP A 612 30.68 19.40 -21.34
N ALA A 613 31.26 18.82 -22.38
CA ALA A 613 31.07 19.28 -23.76
C ALA A 613 29.60 19.14 -24.22
N ASP A 614 28.81 18.31 -23.55
CA ASP A 614 27.41 18.12 -23.88
C ASP A 614 26.52 19.29 -23.40
N ILE A 615 27.02 20.19 -22.52
CA ILE A 615 26.26 21.38 -22.09
C ILE A 615 25.97 22.32 -23.28
N ASP A 616 26.95 22.57 -24.14
CA ASP A 616 26.77 23.43 -25.31
C ASP A 616 25.85 22.77 -26.35
N TYR A 617 26.00 21.45 -26.56
CA TYR A 617 25.10 20.67 -27.40
C TYR A 617 23.64 20.73 -26.90
N LEU A 618 23.43 20.58 -25.59
CA LEU A 618 22.12 20.67 -24.96
C LEU A 618 21.53 22.08 -25.08
N ASN A 619 22.35 23.12 -24.94
CA ASN A 619 21.90 24.50 -25.14
C ASN A 619 21.47 24.78 -26.58
N GLU A 620 22.21 24.28 -27.59
CA GLU A 620 21.75 24.39 -28.98
C GLU A 620 20.44 23.63 -29.22
N LEU A 621 20.29 22.46 -28.59
CA LEU A 621 19.08 21.65 -28.70
C LEU A 621 17.87 22.37 -28.09
N PHE A 622 18.06 23.13 -27.02
CA PHE A 622 17.00 23.88 -26.33
C PHE A 622 16.24 24.82 -27.26
N TYR A 623 16.96 25.52 -28.14
CA TYR A 623 16.36 26.44 -29.12
C TYR A 623 15.77 25.74 -30.35
N LYS A 624 16.14 24.47 -30.59
CA LYS A 624 15.61 23.65 -31.69
C LYS A 624 14.34 22.89 -31.31
N MET A 625 14.06 22.75 -30.01
CA MET A 625 12.89 22.02 -29.51
C MET A 625 11.73 22.96 -29.20
N ASN A 626 10.54 22.63 -29.71
CA ASN A 626 9.34 23.45 -29.56
C ASN A 626 8.46 23.06 -28.35
N HIS A 627 8.68 21.89 -27.75
CA HIS A 627 7.85 21.37 -26.66
C HIS A 627 8.47 21.65 -25.28
N ASP A 628 7.66 22.15 -24.35
CA ASP A 628 8.06 22.47 -22.97
C ASP A 628 8.66 21.25 -22.23
N GLU A 629 8.12 20.04 -22.46
CA GLU A 629 8.63 18.81 -21.85
C GLU A 629 10.05 18.47 -22.29
N SER A 630 10.36 18.67 -23.57
CA SER A 630 11.72 18.41 -24.06
C SER A 630 12.71 19.48 -23.57
N LYS A 631 12.26 20.73 -23.43
CA LYS A 631 13.05 21.80 -22.82
C LYS A 631 13.32 21.57 -21.34
N ASP A 632 12.33 21.06 -20.59
CA ASP A 632 12.54 20.73 -19.18
C ASP A 632 13.55 19.57 -19.00
N ALA A 633 13.53 18.59 -19.92
CA ALA A 633 14.47 17.48 -19.93
C ALA A 633 15.90 17.96 -20.16
N ILE A 634 16.09 18.98 -21.00
CA ILE A 634 17.39 19.61 -21.24
C ILE A 634 17.92 20.28 -19.98
N VAL A 635 17.11 21.09 -19.29
CA VAL A 635 17.55 21.75 -18.04
C VAL A 635 17.93 20.72 -16.97
N ARG A 636 17.17 19.62 -16.88
CA ARG A 636 17.49 18.49 -15.98
C ARG A 636 18.77 17.77 -16.37
N ALA A 637 19.00 17.53 -17.66
CA ALA A 637 20.24 16.91 -18.14
C ALA A 637 21.46 17.78 -17.81
N ILE A 638 21.35 19.10 -17.98
CA ILE A 638 22.38 20.05 -17.56
C ILE A 638 22.60 19.97 -16.04
N ALA A 639 21.53 19.88 -15.24
CA ALA A 639 21.63 19.71 -13.79
C ALA A 639 22.38 18.42 -13.39
N SER A 640 22.17 17.32 -14.12
CA SER A 640 22.89 16.06 -13.90
C SER A 640 24.39 16.21 -14.22
N ILE A 641 24.75 16.86 -15.33
CA ILE A 641 26.16 17.07 -15.72
C ILE A 641 26.91 17.88 -14.65
N ILE A 642 26.36 19.00 -14.21
CA ILE A 642 27.04 19.89 -13.25
C ILE A 642 27.22 19.30 -11.86
N THR A 643 26.41 18.29 -11.52
CA THR A 643 26.49 17.57 -10.25
C THR A 643 27.63 16.55 -10.29
N ARG A 644 27.88 15.97 -11.47
CA ARG A 644 28.86 14.89 -11.69
C ARG A 644 30.25 15.41 -12.10
N SER A 645 30.31 16.58 -12.74
CA SER A 645 31.56 17.20 -13.21
C SER A 645 31.76 18.60 -12.64
N THR A 646 33.00 18.97 -12.33
CA THR A 646 33.37 20.29 -11.82
C THR A 646 34.09 21.17 -12.84
N SER A 647 34.40 20.65 -14.04
CA SER A 647 35.25 21.31 -15.05
C SER A 647 34.51 22.17 -16.07
N TYR A 648 33.18 22.30 -15.94
CA TYR A 648 32.36 23.11 -16.85
C TYR A 648 32.52 24.63 -16.67
N ASN A 649 32.20 25.40 -17.70
CA ASN A 649 32.25 26.86 -17.68
C ASN A 649 31.04 27.46 -16.93
N LYS A 650 31.20 27.72 -15.63
CA LYS A 650 30.15 28.29 -14.76
C LYS A 650 29.57 29.60 -15.27
N ARG A 651 30.39 30.49 -15.84
CA ARG A 651 29.96 31.85 -16.25
C ARG A 651 29.05 31.79 -17.48
N GLN A 652 29.39 30.93 -18.42
CA GLN A 652 28.59 30.68 -19.62
C GLN A 652 27.28 29.96 -19.29
N LEU A 653 27.33 28.97 -18.41
CA LEU A 653 26.12 28.28 -17.94
C LEU A 653 25.14 29.25 -17.24
N MET A 654 25.64 30.14 -16.36
CA MET A 654 24.80 31.15 -15.71
C MET A 654 24.09 32.04 -16.73
N HIS A 655 24.77 32.42 -17.81
CA HIS A 655 24.16 33.20 -18.89
C HIS A 655 23.05 32.41 -19.61
N TYR A 656 23.28 31.13 -19.94
CA TYR A 656 22.25 30.29 -20.54
C TYR A 656 21.00 30.18 -19.65
N LEU A 657 21.20 29.89 -18.36
CA LEU A 657 20.10 29.74 -17.41
C LEU A 657 19.32 31.03 -17.18
N GLN A 658 19.97 32.21 -17.22
CA GLN A 658 19.30 33.50 -17.16
C GLN A 658 18.39 33.74 -18.37
N GLU A 659 18.79 33.29 -19.57
CA GLU A 659 17.91 33.32 -20.73
C GLU A 659 16.75 32.33 -20.60
N TYR A 660 16.98 31.14 -20.01
CA TYR A 660 15.91 30.16 -19.78
C TYR A 660 14.84 30.65 -18.79
N LEU A 661 15.17 31.59 -17.89
CA LEU A 661 14.17 32.22 -17.02
C LEU A 661 13.10 33.02 -17.77
N LYS A 662 13.34 33.36 -19.05
CA LYS A 662 12.38 34.07 -19.91
C LYS A 662 11.45 33.11 -20.66
N ASP A 663 11.68 31.81 -20.57
CA ASP A 663 10.86 30.80 -21.25
C ASP A 663 9.43 30.74 -20.65
N PRO A 664 8.38 30.54 -21.46
CA PRO A 664 7.02 30.44 -20.95
C PRO A 664 6.83 29.25 -19.99
N GLY A 665 7.56 28.15 -20.19
CA GLY A 665 7.46 26.92 -19.41
C GLY A 665 7.81 27.12 -17.94
N ILE A 666 6.83 26.93 -17.04
CA ILE A 666 7.05 27.15 -15.59
C ILE A 666 8.09 26.17 -15.02
N LYS A 667 8.11 24.92 -15.47
CA LYS A 667 9.08 23.91 -15.02
C LYS A 667 10.52 24.28 -15.42
N VAL A 668 10.70 24.75 -16.65
CA VAL A 668 11.98 25.26 -17.15
C VAL A 668 12.49 26.36 -16.22
N ARG A 669 11.64 27.36 -15.92
CA ARG A 669 11.98 28.46 -15.02
C ARG A 669 12.32 27.99 -13.59
N ILE A 670 11.53 27.09 -13.01
CA ILE A 670 11.77 26.55 -11.65
C ILE A 670 13.11 25.82 -11.59
N TYR A 671 13.39 24.92 -12.53
CA TYR A 671 14.63 24.15 -12.54
C TYR A 671 15.85 25.04 -12.84
N SER A 672 15.73 26.00 -13.75
CA SER A 672 16.79 26.99 -14.01
C SER A 672 17.07 27.86 -12.78
N CYS A 673 16.04 28.31 -12.06
CA CYS A 673 16.20 29.02 -10.79
C CYS A 673 16.95 28.18 -9.76
N LEU A 674 16.60 26.90 -9.59
CA LEU A 674 17.27 26.01 -8.65
C LEU A 674 18.76 25.87 -8.95
N ILE A 675 19.11 25.66 -10.22
CA ILE A 675 20.52 25.56 -10.64
C ILE A 675 21.24 26.89 -10.40
N LEU A 676 20.61 28.03 -10.75
CA LEU A 676 21.18 29.36 -10.52
C LEU A 676 21.45 29.63 -9.05
N VAL A 677 20.53 29.28 -8.15
CA VAL A 677 20.72 29.41 -6.70
C VAL A 677 21.90 28.54 -6.23
N HIS A 678 22.01 27.31 -6.73
CA HIS A 678 23.13 26.41 -6.41
C HIS A 678 24.48 26.95 -6.90
N LEU A 679 24.50 27.62 -8.05
CA LEU A 679 25.68 28.30 -8.59
C LEU A 679 26.00 29.62 -7.84
N GLY A 680 25.22 30.00 -6.83
CA GLY A 680 25.42 31.20 -6.01
C GLY A 680 24.79 32.47 -6.58
N ASN A 681 23.94 32.37 -7.60
CA ASN A 681 23.22 33.53 -8.14
C ASN A 681 22.04 33.91 -7.25
N ARG A 682 22.19 34.99 -6.50
CA ARG A 682 21.16 35.49 -5.58
C ARG A 682 20.02 36.22 -6.27
N GLU A 683 20.18 36.68 -7.50
CA GLU A 683 19.10 37.32 -8.27
C GLU A 683 17.98 36.33 -8.58
N ALA A 684 18.29 35.03 -8.65
CA ALA A 684 17.32 33.96 -8.86
C ALA A 684 16.24 33.90 -7.76
N LEU A 685 16.53 34.37 -6.53
CA LEU A 685 15.54 34.47 -5.45
C LEU A 685 14.42 35.47 -5.78
N ARG A 686 14.71 36.53 -6.57
CA ARG A 686 13.68 37.47 -7.03
C ARG A 686 12.75 36.80 -8.03
N SER A 687 13.28 36.00 -8.96
CA SER A 687 12.46 35.23 -9.90
C SER A 687 11.58 34.19 -9.18
N ILE A 688 12.10 33.52 -8.15
CA ILE A 688 11.31 32.61 -7.30
C ILE A 688 10.15 33.36 -6.62
N ARG A 689 10.43 34.55 -6.09
CA ARG A 689 9.43 35.43 -5.48
C ARG A 689 8.28 35.74 -6.44
N ASP A 690 8.62 36.18 -7.64
CA ASP A 690 7.64 36.57 -8.65
C ASP A 690 6.80 35.37 -9.12
N MET A 691 7.40 34.16 -9.16
CA MET A 691 6.67 32.92 -9.45
C MET A 691 5.74 32.46 -8.31
N LEU A 692 6.13 32.66 -7.04
CA LEU A 692 5.31 32.27 -5.88
C LEU A 692 4.10 33.20 -5.67
N ILE A 693 4.14 34.43 -6.17
CA ILE A 693 3.00 35.37 -6.15
C ILE A 693 1.89 34.93 -7.12
N ILE A 694 2.21 34.08 -8.11
CA ILE A 694 1.21 33.48 -8.99
C ILE A 694 0.21 32.71 -8.13
N LYS A 695 -1.07 33.11 -8.16
CA LYS A 695 -2.18 32.49 -7.39
C LYS A 695 -2.57 31.12 -7.95
N ASN A 696 -1.59 30.22 -8.03
CA ASN A 696 -1.74 28.84 -8.45
C ASN A 696 -1.02 27.93 -7.46
N LYS A 697 -1.79 27.25 -6.61
CA LYS A 697 -1.28 26.37 -5.55
C LYS A 697 -0.41 25.23 -6.09
N ALA A 698 -0.65 24.74 -7.31
CA ALA A 698 0.18 23.70 -7.91
C ALA A 698 1.60 24.21 -8.19
N ILE A 699 1.72 25.41 -8.80
CA ILE A 699 3.02 26.05 -9.04
C ILE A 699 3.72 26.36 -7.71
N GLN A 700 2.99 26.89 -6.73
CA GLN A 700 3.56 27.21 -5.42
C GLN A 700 4.10 25.96 -4.70
N ARG A 701 3.35 24.85 -4.72
CA ARG A 701 3.79 23.57 -4.15
C ARG A 701 4.98 22.98 -4.89
N ASP A 702 5.03 23.12 -6.20
CA ASP A 702 6.17 22.67 -7.01
C ASP A 702 7.44 23.40 -6.57
N ILE A 703 7.36 24.73 -6.48
CA ILE A 703 8.46 25.56 -5.99
C ILE A 703 8.84 25.15 -4.56
N LEU A 704 7.89 25.05 -3.63
CA LEU A 704 8.17 24.73 -2.23
C LEU A 704 8.73 23.31 -2.04
N THR A 705 8.33 22.35 -2.87
CA THR A 705 8.82 20.97 -2.75
C THR A 705 10.25 20.83 -3.28
N ILE A 706 10.64 21.64 -4.28
CA ILE A 706 11.95 21.59 -4.91
C ILE A 706 12.95 22.54 -4.23
N LEU A 707 12.52 23.75 -3.90
CA LEU A 707 13.34 24.83 -3.34
C LEU A 707 13.18 24.96 -1.82
N GLY A 708 12.27 24.22 -1.20
CA GLY A 708 12.06 24.24 0.25
C GLY A 708 13.21 23.65 1.07
N ASP A 709 14.24 23.09 0.44
CA ASP A 709 15.49 22.72 1.10
C ASP A 709 16.50 23.88 1.15
N LEU A 710 16.21 25.02 0.51
CA LEU A 710 17.03 26.22 0.61
C LEU A 710 16.94 26.82 2.02
N ARG A 711 18.04 26.74 2.77
CA ARG A 711 18.18 27.34 4.11
C ARG A 711 18.53 28.83 4.03
N SER A 712 17.67 29.63 3.39
CA SER A 712 17.83 31.09 3.32
C SER A 712 16.82 31.79 4.21
N ILE A 713 17.32 32.68 5.08
CA ILE A 713 16.49 33.53 5.93
C ILE A 713 15.66 34.52 5.09
N GLU A 714 16.22 35.07 4.00
CA GLU A 714 15.49 35.98 3.11
C GLU A 714 14.32 35.28 2.41
N PHE A 715 14.56 34.06 1.92
CA PHE A 715 13.51 33.24 1.34
C PHE A 715 12.41 32.95 2.37
N SER A 716 12.80 32.65 3.61
CA SER A 716 11.85 32.33 4.68
C SER A 716 11.00 33.53 5.12
N PHE A 717 11.57 34.73 5.21
CA PHE A 717 10.77 35.95 5.43
C PHE A 717 9.81 36.20 4.26
N PHE A 718 10.21 35.93 3.03
CA PHE A 718 9.27 35.98 1.91
C PHE A 718 8.14 34.95 2.06
N LEU A 719 8.45 33.71 2.45
CA LEU A 719 7.41 32.71 2.72
C LEU A 719 6.46 33.16 3.84
N LEU A 720 6.99 33.79 4.90
CA LEU A 720 6.15 34.41 5.93
C LEU A 720 5.18 35.41 5.30
N SER A 721 5.61 36.25 4.36
CA SER A 721 4.72 37.23 3.69
C SER A 721 3.52 36.60 2.96
N LEU A 722 3.62 35.31 2.59
CA LEU A 722 2.58 34.53 1.92
C LEU A 722 1.62 33.83 2.89
N LEU A 723 1.82 33.91 4.21
CA LEU A 723 0.92 33.34 5.23
C LEU A 723 -0.37 34.18 5.41
N LYS A 724 -1.03 34.49 4.29
CA LYS A 724 -2.32 35.17 4.24
C LYS A 724 -3.39 34.21 3.74
N GLU A 725 -4.61 34.46 4.19
CA GLU A 725 -5.78 33.66 3.84
C GLU A 725 -5.95 33.48 2.32
N GLU A 726 -5.62 34.51 1.53
CA GLU A 726 -5.74 34.48 0.06
C GLU A 726 -4.84 33.46 -0.66
N TYR A 727 -3.77 33.00 -0.01
CA TYR A 727 -2.86 31.99 -0.58
C TYR A 727 -3.19 30.58 -0.08
N GLY A 728 -3.51 30.40 1.21
CA GLY A 728 -3.98 29.11 1.74
C GLY A 728 -2.95 27.97 1.62
N ILE A 729 -1.67 28.25 1.91
CA ILE A 729 -0.54 27.31 1.75
C ILE A 729 0.33 27.22 3.03
N SER A 730 -0.22 27.52 4.21
CA SER A 730 0.54 27.47 5.48
C SER A 730 1.12 26.08 5.74
N LYS A 731 0.39 25.02 5.38
CA LYS A 731 0.86 23.62 5.52
C LYS A 731 2.04 23.27 4.63
N ASP A 732 2.24 23.98 3.52
CA ASP A 732 3.39 23.81 2.63
C ASP A 732 4.58 24.68 3.07
N ILE A 733 4.32 25.88 3.62
CA ILE A 733 5.34 26.84 4.06
C ILE A 733 6.01 26.43 5.38
N ILE A 734 5.23 26.04 6.39
CA ILE A 734 5.76 25.76 7.74
C ILE A 734 6.85 24.67 7.73
N PRO A 735 6.69 23.54 7.01
CA PRO A 735 7.75 22.52 6.90
C PRO A 735 9.07 23.03 6.27
N VAL A 736 9.02 24.08 5.45
CA VAL A 736 10.22 24.73 4.89
C VAL A 736 10.92 25.56 5.96
N ILE A 737 10.16 26.37 6.71
CA ILE A 737 10.68 27.22 7.78
C ILE A 737 11.37 26.40 8.87
N VAL A 738 10.81 25.23 9.24
CA VAL A 738 11.38 24.31 10.25
C VAL A 738 12.83 23.87 9.93
N LYS A 739 13.27 23.94 8.66
CA LYS A 739 14.60 23.50 8.23
C LYS A 739 15.71 24.55 8.43
N LEU A 740 15.36 25.76 8.85
CA LEU A 740 16.33 26.83 9.08
C LEU A 740 17.24 26.54 10.28
N PRO A 741 18.48 27.09 10.27
CA PRO A 741 19.32 27.13 11.46
C PRO A 741 18.61 27.81 12.64
N GLU A 742 18.98 27.42 13.86
CA GLU A 742 18.35 27.93 15.08
C GLU A 742 18.49 29.46 15.21
N GLU A 743 19.62 30.03 14.79
CA GLU A 743 19.85 31.49 14.82
C GLU A 743 18.86 32.25 13.94
N ASP A 744 18.66 31.81 12.70
CA ASP A 744 17.70 32.41 11.75
C ASP A 744 16.26 32.24 12.25
N MET A 745 15.96 31.08 12.86
CA MET A 745 14.67 30.85 13.48
C MET A 745 14.41 31.79 14.65
N ARG A 746 15.42 32.15 15.45
CA ARG A 746 15.26 33.08 16.58
C ARG A 746 14.87 34.47 16.09
N GLU A 747 15.41 34.87 14.94
CA GLU A 747 15.05 36.13 14.29
C GLU A 747 13.59 36.12 13.78
N ILE A 748 13.12 35.00 13.22
CA ILE A 748 11.72 34.80 12.83
C ILE A 748 10.79 34.80 14.05
N ASP A 749 11.14 34.07 15.11
CA ASP A 749 10.35 33.99 16.34
C ASP A 749 10.22 35.37 16.99
N ALA A 750 11.33 36.10 17.17
CA ALA A 750 11.32 37.46 17.69
C ALA A 750 10.47 38.41 16.84
N TYR A 751 10.49 38.25 15.52
CA TYR A 751 9.67 39.04 14.60
C TYR A 751 8.17 38.76 14.79
N ILE A 752 7.76 37.50 14.88
CA ILE A 752 6.36 37.11 15.11
C ILE A 752 5.89 37.56 16.49
N VAL A 753 6.72 37.40 17.53
CA VAL A 753 6.45 37.94 18.88
C VAL A 753 6.16 39.44 18.82
N ASN A 754 6.93 40.21 18.05
CA ASN A 754 6.70 41.65 17.89
C ASN A 754 5.39 41.96 17.14
N ILE A 755 4.95 41.12 16.20
CA ILE A 755 3.63 41.26 15.57
C ILE A 755 2.52 41.08 16.61
N PHE A 756 2.56 40.03 17.43
CA PHE A 756 1.59 39.84 18.51
C PHE A 756 1.59 41.03 19.47
N ARG A 757 2.77 41.51 19.92
CA ARG A 757 2.88 42.69 20.78
C ARG A 757 2.29 43.95 20.13
N LYS A 758 2.50 44.17 18.83
CA LYS A 758 1.97 45.34 18.11
C LYS A 758 0.44 45.38 18.10
N TYR A 759 -0.21 44.24 17.93
CA TYR A 759 -1.67 44.14 17.80
C TYR A 759 -2.39 43.82 19.12
N GLU A 760 -1.67 43.38 20.15
CA GLU A 760 -2.24 43.01 21.45
C GLU A 760 -1.71 43.84 22.63
N ALA A 761 -0.77 44.77 22.40
CA ALA A 761 -0.41 45.74 23.43
C ALA A 761 -1.67 46.53 23.83
N PRO A 762 -1.92 46.74 25.13
CA PRO A 762 -2.89 47.72 25.55
C PRO A 762 -2.49 49.04 24.90
N ALA A 763 -3.44 49.68 24.21
CA ALA A 763 -3.24 51.06 23.78
C ALA A 763 -2.69 51.85 24.98
N MET A 764 -1.64 52.62 24.73
CA MET A 764 -0.91 53.44 25.69
C MET A 764 -1.82 54.01 26.79
N GLU A 765 -1.33 53.89 28.03
CA GLU A 765 -1.78 54.55 29.27
C GLU A 765 -3.02 55.45 29.13
N GLY A 766 -4.18 54.94 29.55
CA GLY A 766 -5.38 55.79 29.70
C GLY A 766 -6.73 55.11 29.76
N VAL A 767 -6.87 53.83 29.40
CA VAL A 767 -8.17 53.13 29.49
C VAL A 767 -8.01 51.84 30.27
N GLN A 768 -8.53 51.82 31.48
CA GLN A 768 -8.71 50.60 32.28
C GLN A 768 -9.69 49.68 31.54
N LEU A 769 -9.17 48.64 30.89
CA LEU A 769 -9.99 47.48 30.54
C LEU A 769 -10.25 46.70 31.82
N GLN A 770 -11.53 46.57 32.19
CA GLN A 770 -11.93 45.72 33.31
C GLN A 770 -11.49 44.26 33.03
N PRO A 771 -10.92 43.56 34.03
CA PRO A 771 -10.61 42.14 33.88
C PRO A 771 -11.91 41.35 33.99
N GLY A 772 -12.35 40.68 32.92
CA GLY A 772 -13.47 39.73 33.08
C GLY A 772 -14.22 39.19 31.88
N GLU A 773 -14.09 39.73 30.66
CA GLU A 773 -14.86 39.18 29.53
C GLU A 773 -13.95 38.58 28.44
N PRO A 774 -14.06 37.27 28.15
CA PRO A 774 -13.36 36.67 27.03
C PRO A 774 -13.87 37.32 25.74
N SER A 775 -13.02 38.05 25.04
CA SER A 775 -13.34 38.56 23.71
C SER A 775 -13.43 37.36 22.77
N GLU A 776 -14.63 36.89 22.46
CA GLU A 776 -14.84 35.88 21.42
C GLU A 776 -14.45 36.47 20.07
N ILE A 777 -13.25 36.12 19.59
CA ILE A 777 -12.81 36.47 18.24
C ILE A 777 -13.53 35.50 17.28
N ALA A 778 -14.61 35.96 16.66
CA ALA A 778 -15.30 35.21 15.62
C ALA A 778 -14.38 35.05 14.39
N VAL A 779 -14.19 33.80 13.94
CA VAL A 779 -13.40 33.52 12.73
C VAL A 779 -14.31 33.47 11.51
N SER A 780 -14.28 34.53 10.68
CA SER A 780 -14.98 34.55 9.40
C SER A 780 -14.36 33.55 8.41
N GLY A 781 -15.18 32.87 7.59
CA GLY A 781 -14.70 32.03 6.48
C GLY A 781 -14.41 30.56 6.81
N VAL A 782 -14.52 30.14 8.08
CA VAL A 782 -14.35 28.73 8.46
C VAL A 782 -15.57 27.91 8.06
N LYS A 783 -15.37 26.92 7.19
CA LYS A 783 -16.37 25.88 6.93
C LYS A 783 -16.07 24.66 7.79
N THR A 784 -17.09 24.12 8.44
CA THR A 784 -17.00 22.85 9.15
C THR A 784 -17.60 21.78 8.25
N GLU A 785 -16.77 20.90 7.72
CA GLU A 785 -17.18 19.88 6.75
C GLU A 785 -16.70 18.50 7.19
N LYS A 786 -17.55 17.49 7.01
CA LYS A 786 -17.15 16.09 7.17
C LYS A 786 -16.48 15.66 5.87
N VAL A 787 -15.18 15.37 5.93
CA VAL A 787 -14.37 15.01 4.77
C VAL A 787 -13.59 13.73 5.03
N THR A 788 -13.12 13.12 3.95
CA THR A 788 -12.22 11.96 4.01
C THR A 788 -10.81 12.40 3.66
N ILE A 789 -9.88 12.27 4.60
CA ILE A 789 -8.48 12.66 4.46
C ILE A 789 -7.65 11.44 4.05
N VAL A 790 -6.83 11.60 3.01
CA VAL A 790 -5.81 10.66 2.58
C VAL A 790 -4.44 11.23 2.96
N ASN A 791 -3.73 10.53 3.84
CA ASN A 791 -2.38 10.86 4.29
C ASN A 791 -1.40 9.79 3.77
N ILE A 792 -0.41 10.22 2.98
CA ILE A 792 0.57 9.34 2.34
C ILE A 792 1.95 9.71 2.87
N VAL A 793 2.60 8.75 3.52
CA VAL A 793 3.96 8.91 4.05
C VAL A 793 4.93 8.14 3.16
N ILE A 794 5.97 8.84 2.70
CA ILE A 794 7.06 8.31 1.90
C ILE A 794 8.29 8.20 2.83
N PRO A 795 8.70 6.99 3.24
CA PRO A 795 9.73 6.78 4.27
C PRO A 795 11.13 7.18 3.79
N GLU A 796 11.97 7.62 4.72
CA GLU A 796 13.34 8.10 4.46
C GLU A 796 14.28 7.07 3.82
N GLN A 797 13.96 5.77 3.87
CA GLN A 797 14.76 4.74 3.20
C GLN A 797 14.81 4.94 1.68
N SER A 798 13.78 5.56 1.08
CA SER A 798 13.80 6.02 -0.32
C SER A 798 14.73 7.23 -0.57
N ARG A 799 15.48 7.69 0.45
CA ARG A 799 16.38 8.86 0.41
C ARG A 799 17.81 8.57 0.91
N ARG A 800 18.20 7.31 1.16
CA ARG A 800 19.51 7.00 1.76
C ARG A 800 20.66 7.02 0.74
N ALA A 801 21.42 8.13 0.71
CA ALA A 801 22.89 8.20 0.84
C ALA A 801 23.38 9.63 0.48
N GLY A 802 23.54 10.51 1.48
CA GLY A 802 23.87 11.92 1.25
C GLY A 802 22.62 12.73 0.86
N GLY A 803 22.60 14.04 1.15
CA GLY A 803 21.48 14.88 0.71
C GLY A 803 21.27 14.70 -0.78
N LEU A 804 20.02 14.39 -1.18
CA LEU A 804 19.68 14.20 -2.59
C LEU A 804 20.23 15.38 -3.39
N ASN A 805 20.99 15.08 -4.44
CA ASN A 805 21.45 16.14 -5.33
C ASN A 805 20.25 16.75 -6.08
N ILE A 806 20.47 17.88 -6.73
CA ILE A 806 19.42 18.61 -7.45
C ILE A 806 18.65 17.71 -8.44
N PRO A 807 19.32 16.93 -9.31
CA PRO A 807 18.66 16.00 -10.22
C PRO A 807 17.79 14.96 -9.51
N GLU A 808 18.28 14.35 -8.45
CA GLU A 808 17.56 13.33 -7.67
C GLU A 808 16.31 13.92 -7.01
N LEU A 809 16.40 15.14 -6.46
CA LEU A 809 15.24 15.86 -5.90
C LEU A 809 14.17 16.13 -6.97
N ILE A 810 14.58 16.61 -8.15
CA ILE A 810 13.66 16.85 -9.27
C ILE A 810 12.99 15.54 -9.70
N ASN A 811 13.78 14.48 -9.89
CA ASN A 811 13.28 13.18 -10.33
C ASN A 811 12.33 12.57 -9.29
N LEU A 812 12.65 12.67 -8.01
CA LEU A 812 11.75 12.22 -6.93
C LEU A 812 10.44 13.00 -6.95
N ASN A 813 10.48 14.32 -7.07
CA ASN A 813 9.27 15.15 -7.15
C ASN A 813 8.39 14.78 -8.36
N LEU A 814 9.00 14.56 -9.52
CA LEU A 814 8.30 14.12 -10.73
C LEU A 814 7.65 12.75 -10.55
N ARG A 815 8.37 11.78 -9.96
CA ARG A 815 7.83 10.44 -9.65
C ARG A 815 6.66 10.53 -8.68
N ILE A 816 6.80 11.32 -7.62
CA ILE A 816 5.73 11.56 -6.65
C ILE A 816 4.49 12.14 -7.34
N LYS A 817 4.65 13.11 -8.25
CA LYS A 817 3.50 13.65 -9.01
C LYS A 817 2.85 12.62 -9.91
N ALA A 818 3.66 11.91 -10.69
CA ALA A 818 3.20 10.94 -11.67
C ALA A 818 2.47 9.76 -11.00
N LEU A 819 2.99 9.29 -9.86
CA LEU A 819 2.49 8.08 -9.22
C LEU A 819 1.43 8.36 -8.14
N ILE A 820 1.48 9.53 -7.48
CA ILE A 820 0.65 9.87 -6.33
C ILE A 820 -0.29 11.04 -6.63
N ALA A 821 0.25 12.23 -6.94
CA ALA A 821 -0.57 13.44 -7.07
C ALA A 821 -1.60 13.36 -8.21
N SER A 822 -1.22 12.74 -9.34
CA SER A 822 -2.10 12.49 -10.49
C SER A 822 -3.31 11.63 -10.12
N ALA A 823 -3.10 10.58 -9.32
CA ALA A 823 -4.15 9.68 -8.87
C ALA A 823 -5.11 10.35 -7.88
N LEU A 824 -4.59 11.21 -6.99
CA LEU A 824 -5.42 12.01 -6.08
C LEU A 824 -6.29 13.00 -6.86
N ALA A 825 -5.69 13.79 -7.76
CA ALA A 825 -6.40 14.80 -8.54
C ALA A 825 -7.41 14.17 -9.53
N GLY A 826 -7.05 13.07 -10.17
CA GLY A 826 -7.91 12.34 -11.11
C GLY A 826 -9.17 11.74 -10.48
N LYS A 827 -9.25 11.68 -9.15
CA LYS A 827 -10.40 11.22 -8.37
C LYS A 827 -11.03 12.34 -7.52
N SER A 828 -10.86 13.60 -7.95
CA SER A 828 -11.42 14.78 -7.29
C SER A 828 -10.89 15.05 -5.87
N GLY A 829 -9.70 14.57 -5.55
CA GLY A 829 -9.01 14.88 -4.30
C GLY A 829 -8.36 16.27 -4.33
N VAL A 830 -8.54 17.03 -3.26
CA VAL A 830 -7.90 18.34 -3.09
C VAL A 830 -6.63 18.15 -2.25
N ILE A 831 -5.47 18.31 -2.89
CA ILE A 831 -4.17 18.27 -2.20
C ILE A 831 -4.07 19.51 -1.32
N ILE A 832 -3.71 19.32 -0.05
CA ILE A 832 -3.57 20.39 0.95
C ILE A 832 -2.14 20.54 1.47
N LYS A 833 -1.36 19.47 1.38
CA LYS A 833 0.07 19.49 1.69
C LYS A 833 0.79 18.60 0.70
N MET A 834 1.88 19.10 0.13
CA MET A 834 2.77 18.30 -0.71
C MET A 834 4.22 18.57 -0.33
N SER A 835 4.90 17.50 0.07
CA SER A 835 6.33 17.48 0.34
C SER A 835 6.91 16.17 -0.20
N ASN A 836 8.24 16.05 -0.21
CA ASN A 836 8.90 14.83 -0.69
C ASN A 836 8.66 13.61 0.24
N ASP A 837 8.13 13.82 1.45
CA ASP A 837 8.01 12.83 2.56
C ASP A 837 6.57 12.58 2.93
N ASN A 838 5.70 13.53 2.63
CA ASN A 838 4.33 13.49 3.07
C ASN A 838 3.43 14.25 2.10
N ILE A 839 2.37 13.58 1.67
CA ILE A 839 1.29 14.18 0.88
C ILE A 839 -0.01 13.99 1.64
N VAL A 840 -0.79 15.07 1.73
CA VAL A 840 -2.12 15.04 2.34
C VAL A 840 -3.11 15.63 1.35
N ALA A 841 -4.21 14.92 1.14
CA ALA A 841 -5.36 15.39 0.37
C ALA A 841 -6.66 15.09 1.13
N TYR A 842 -7.71 15.86 0.85
CA TYR A 842 -9.06 15.51 1.31
C TYR A 842 -10.02 15.33 0.14
N PHE A 843 -11.06 14.55 0.39
CA PHE A 843 -12.13 14.20 -0.53
C PHE A 843 -13.47 14.47 0.15
N SER A 844 -14.47 14.85 -0.65
CA SER A 844 -15.86 14.96 -0.19
C SER A 844 -16.52 13.58 0.02
N ASP A 845 -15.98 12.54 -0.61
CA ASP A 845 -16.52 11.17 -0.58
C ASP A 845 -15.43 10.14 -0.24
N ALA A 846 -15.76 9.20 0.64
CA ALA A 846 -14.85 8.15 1.10
C ALA A 846 -14.53 7.10 0.01
N LYS A 847 -15.46 6.85 -0.91
CA LYS A 847 -15.24 5.90 -2.00
C LYS A 847 -14.19 6.43 -2.98
N SER A 848 -14.26 7.71 -3.35
CA SER A 848 -13.26 8.35 -4.21
C SER A 848 -11.85 8.36 -3.58
N ALA A 849 -11.77 8.57 -2.28
CA ALA A 849 -10.51 8.44 -1.52
C ALA A 849 -9.94 7.01 -1.57
N ALA A 850 -10.80 6.00 -1.42
CA ALA A 850 -10.41 4.59 -1.52
C ALA A 850 -9.95 4.22 -2.94
N GLU A 851 -10.65 4.67 -3.99
CA GLU A 851 -10.25 4.46 -5.39
C GLU A 851 -8.89 5.08 -5.70
N ALA A 852 -8.67 6.33 -5.28
CA ALA A 852 -7.39 7.01 -5.46
C ALA A 852 -6.26 6.25 -4.77
N SER A 853 -6.49 5.81 -3.53
CA SER A 853 -5.50 5.07 -2.74
C SER A 853 -5.15 3.71 -3.34
N ILE A 854 -6.15 2.97 -3.87
CA ILE A 854 -5.92 1.70 -4.58
C ILE A 854 -5.13 1.94 -5.87
N GLN A 855 -5.45 2.99 -6.62
CA GLN A 855 -4.68 3.34 -7.81
C GLN A 855 -3.22 3.65 -7.47
N ILE A 856 -2.97 4.35 -6.36
CA ILE A 856 -1.61 4.64 -5.88
C ILE A 856 -0.88 3.34 -5.51
N SER A 857 -1.52 2.42 -4.78
CA SER A 857 -0.95 1.10 -4.47
C SER A 857 -0.55 0.36 -5.75
N ARG A 858 -1.43 0.33 -6.76
CA ARG A 858 -1.15 -0.30 -8.07
C ARG A 858 0.00 0.39 -8.81
N ASN A 859 0.04 1.72 -8.79
CA ASN A 859 1.14 2.49 -9.37
C ASN A 859 2.47 2.16 -8.69
N MET A 860 2.49 2.04 -7.35
CA MET A 860 3.69 1.65 -6.59
C MET A 860 4.12 0.22 -6.90
N ASP A 861 3.19 -0.74 -6.92
CA ASP A 861 3.50 -2.14 -7.22
C ASP A 861 4.09 -2.30 -8.63
N ALA A 862 3.46 -1.66 -9.63
CA ALA A 862 3.98 -1.63 -11.00
C ALA A 862 5.37 -0.98 -11.06
N PHE A 863 5.55 0.18 -10.42
CA PHE A 863 6.82 0.90 -10.39
C PHE A 863 7.95 0.10 -9.71
N ASN A 864 7.66 -0.55 -8.59
CA ASN A 864 8.65 -1.29 -7.79
C ASN A 864 8.96 -2.68 -8.35
N SER A 865 8.05 -3.29 -9.11
CA SER A 865 8.24 -4.62 -9.71
C SER A 865 9.35 -4.66 -10.76
N ALA A 866 9.68 -3.51 -11.36
CA ALA A 866 10.70 -3.35 -12.40
C ALA A 866 11.93 -2.57 -11.89
N ARG A 867 12.22 -2.65 -10.58
CA ARG A 867 13.35 -1.93 -9.96
C ARG A 867 14.04 -2.72 -8.86
N ILE A 868 15.35 -2.52 -8.79
CA ILE A 868 16.16 -2.96 -7.65
C ILE A 868 15.71 -2.27 -6.37
N VAL A 869 15.93 -2.93 -5.23
CA VAL A 869 15.42 -2.52 -3.92
C VAL A 869 15.79 -1.07 -3.55
N GLU A 870 16.98 -0.62 -3.94
CA GLU A 870 17.50 0.73 -3.64
C GLU A 870 16.76 1.85 -4.38
N HIS A 871 16.17 1.57 -5.55
CA HIS A 871 15.43 2.54 -6.36
C HIS A 871 13.91 2.47 -6.16
N ARG A 872 13.43 1.62 -5.25
CA ARG A 872 12.01 1.48 -4.96
C ARG A 872 11.49 2.69 -4.19
N ILE A 873 10.28 3.10 -4.54
CA ILE A 873 9.53 4.10 -3.79
C ILE A 873 8.41 3.36 -3.09
N ASP A 874 8.46 3.38 -1.77
CA ASP A 874 7.46 2.74 -0.95
C ASP A 874 6.60 3.79 -0.26
N VAL A 875 5.34 3.46 0.02
CA VAL A 875 4.41 4.38 0.65
C VAL A 875 3.65 3.70 1.77
N TYR A 876 3.23 4.50 2.74
CA TYR A 876 2.25 4.12 3.75
C TYR A 876 1.04 5.06 3.59
N THR A 877 -0.10 4.48 3.22
CA THR A 877 -1.32 5.23 2.95
C THR A 877 -2.31 5.05 4.09
N GLN A 878 -2.81 6.17 4.62
CA GLN A 878 -3.85 6.21 5.64
C GLN A 878 -5.06 6.97 5.12
N ILE A 879 -6.26 6.44 5.34
CA ILE A 879 -7.53 7.12 5.06
C ILE A 879 -8.30 7.28 6.37
N LEU A 880 -8.80 8.48 6.64
CA LEU A 880 -9.63 8.74 7.82
C LEU A 880 -10.78 9.70 7.48
N THR A 881 -11.94 9.51 8.10
CA THR A 881 -13.11 10.35 7.88
C THR A 881 -13.41 11.14 9.14
N GLU A 882 -13.31 12.46 9.07
CA GLU A 882 -13.42 13.32 10.24
C GLU A 882 -14.11 14.65 9.88
N THR A 883 -14.64 15.33 10.90
CA THR A 883 -15.18 16.68 10.73
C THR A 883 -14.06 17.68 10.93
N VAL A 884 -13.70 18.42 9.88
CA VAL A 884 -12.59 19.37 9.91
C VAL A 884 -13.04 20.79 9.61
N LYS A 885 -12.22 21.74 10.06
CA LYS A 885 -12.37 23.16 9.77
C LYS A 885 -11.50 23.53 8.57
N ILE A 886 -12.12 24.08 7.53
CA ILE A 886 -11.48 24.44 6.26
C ILE A 886 -11.58 25.95 6.02
N ILE A 887 -10.48 26.57 5.62
CA ILE A 887 -10.41 27.96 5.12
C ILE A 887 -9.69 27.92 3.76
N ASN A 888 -10.34 28.40 2.69
CA ASN A 888 -9.79 28.43 1.32
C ASN A 888 -9.13 27.10 0.89
N ASP A 889 -9.85 25.99 1.06
CA ASP A 889 -9.42 24.61 0.76
C ASP A 889 -8.24 24.10 1.61
N GLU A 890 -7.85 24.80 2.67
CA GLU A 890 -6.82 24.36 3.60
C GLU A 890 -7.45 23.91 4.92
N ILE A 891 -7.05 22.72 5.39
CA ILE A 891 -7.43 22.23 6.72
C ILE A 891 -6.63 22.98 7.77
N ILE A 892 -7.31 23.66 8.70
CA ILE A 892 -6.68 24.51 9.72
C ILE A 892 -5.78 23.68 10.65
N GLU A 893 -6.36 22.69 11.33
CA GLU A 893 -5.70 21.76 12.24
C GLU A 893 -5.94 20.33 11.74
N PHE A 894 -4.87 19.55 11.69
CA PHE A 894 -4.97 18.16 11.26
C PHE A 894 -5.53 17.30 12.39
N PRO A 895 -6.38 16.31 12.09
CA PRO A 895 -6.86 15.41 13.13
C PRO A 895 -5.71 14.62 13.77
N ILE A 896 -5.79 14.39 15.08
CA ILE A 896 -4.77 13.68 15.86
C ILE A 896 -4.49 12.29 15.26
N ARG A 897 -5.55 11.63 14.77
CA ARG A 897 -5.51 10.30 14.17
C ARG A 897 -4.66 10.23 12.89
N GLN A 898 -4.36 11.35 12.25
CA GLN A 898 -3.41 11.39 11.12
C GLN A 898 -1.96 11.10 11.56
N GLY A 899 -1.64 11.28 12.84
CA GLY A 899 -0.29 11.10 13.38
C GLY A 899 0.15 9.64 13.58
N ILE A 900 -0.67 8.65 13.20
CA ILE A 900 -0.36 7.24 13.42
C ILE A 900 0.80 6.81 12.53
N GLN A 901 1.88 6.36 13.16
CA GLN A 901 3.06 5.85 12.46
C GLN A 901 2.82 4.43 11.93
N LEU A 902 2.36 4.32 10.68
CA LEU A 902 2.09 3.04 10.01
C LEU A 902 3.36 2.22 9.67
N GLN A 903 4.54 2.83 9.73
CA GLN A 903 5.82 2.19 9.39
C GLN A 903 6.16 0.97 10.26
N ASN A 904 5.57 0.89 11.46
CA ASN A 904 5.78 -0.23 12.38
C ASN A 904 4.94 -1.46 12.04
N PHE A 905 3.99 -1.36 11.11
CA PHE A 905 3.07 -2.42 10.71
C PHE A 905 3.47 -2.97 9.33
N PRO A 906 3.10 -4.21 8.99
CA PRO A 906 3.34 -4.77 7.65
C PRO A 906 2.36 -4.19 6.61
N LEU A 907 2.29 -2.87 6.51
CA LEU A 907 1.37 -2.09 5.66
C LEU A 907 2.11 -1.32 4.55
N LYS A 908 3.33 -1.74 4.25
CA LYS A 908 4.14 -1.16 3.17
C LYS A 908 3.42 -1.33 1.83
N ASN A 909 3.19 -0.23 1.12
CA ASN A 909 2.37 -0.16 -0.11
C ASN A 909 0.93 -0.68 0.09
N LYS A 910 0.41 -0.68 1.32
CA LYS A 910 -0.98 -1.03 1.65
C LYS A 910 -1.70 0.19 2.22
N ILE A 911 -3.02 0.06 2.37
CA ILE A 911 -3.91 1.15 2.74
C ILE A 911 -4.55 0.82 4.10
N ALA A 912 -4.29 1.67 5.09
CA ALA A 912 -4.94 1.63 6.38
C ALA A 912 -6.13 2.59 6.40
N VAL A 913 -7.26 2.17 6.96
CA VAL A 913 -8.45 3.00 7.14
C VAL A 913 -8.90 2.99 8.61
N ASP A 914 -9.43 4.10 9.09
CA ASP A 914 -10.04 4.18 10.42
C ASP A 914 -11.44 3.54 10.44
N ALA A 915 -12.01 3.37 11.64
CA ALA A 915 -13.32 2.76 11.82
C ALA A 915 -14.45 3.53 11.12
N ALA A 916 -14.42 4.86 11.17
CA ALA A 916 -15.44 5.70 10.54
C ALA A 916 -15.43 5.56 9.02
N THR A 917 -14.24 5.55 8.39
CA THR A 917 -14.12 5.31 6.95
C THR A 917 -14.53 3.88 6.60
N ALA A 918 -14.08 2.89 7.37
CA ALA A 918 -14.41 1.48 7.14
C ALA A 918 -15.91 1.23 7.12
N GLU A 919 -16.67 1.86 8.02
CA GLU A 919 -18.13 1.77 8.08
C GLU A 919 -18.79 2.33 6.81
N ILE A 920 -18.30 3.45 6.27
CA ILE A 920 -18.85 4.09 5.07
C ILE A 920 -18.58 3.24 3.82
N ILE A 921 -17.40 2.61 3.73
CA ILE A 921 -16.96 1.93 2.51
C ILE A 921 -17.22 0.42 2.50
N ASN A 922 -17.71 -0.18 3.59
CA ASN A 922 -17.86 -1.63 3.76
C ASN A 922 -18.72 -2.32 2.68
N SER A 923 -19.65 -1.59 2.07
CA SER A 923 -20.54 -2.09 1.01
C SER A 923 -19.85 -2.15 -0.35
N ALA A 924 -18.83 -1.30 -0.55
CA ALA A 924 -18.11 -1.16 -1.81
C ALA A 924 -16.72 -1.82 -1.76
N TYR A 925 -16.15 -2.04 -0.58
CA TYR A 925 -14.80 -2.59 -0.40
C TYR A 925 -14.71 -3.56 0.78
N SER A 926 -13.86 -4.57 0.60
CA SER A 926 -13.47 -5.52 1.64
C SER A 926 -12.41 -4.89 2.54
N VAL A 927 -12.67 -4.91 3.84
CA VAL A 927 -11.78 -4.39 4.89
C VAL A 927 -11.52 -5.46 5.95
N ARG A 928 -10.32 -5.50 6.53
CA ARG A 928 -9.97 -6.42 7.63
C ARG A 928 -9.37 -5.67 8.80
N GLU A 929 -9.84 -5.94 10.01
CA GLU A 929 -9.35 -5.26 11.21
C GLU A 929 -7.91 -5.71 11.52
N ILE A 930 -7.03 -4.73 11.73
CA ILE A 930 -5.70 -4.95 12.30
C ILE A 930 -5.88 -5.17 13.81
N PRO A 931 -5.24 -6.18 14.43
CA PRO A 931 -5.45 -6.47 15.85
C PRO A 931 -5.30 -5.23 16.73
N ARG A 932 -6.37 -4.85 17.45
CA ARG A 932 -6.35 -3.70 18.36
C ARG A 932 -5.21 -3.78 19.38
N LEU A 933 -4.86 -4.99 19.82
CA LEU A 933 -3.72 -5.21 20.71
C LEU A 933 -2.40 -4.71 20.10
N VAL A 934 -2.17 -5.00 18.83
CA VAL A 934 -0.98 -4.56 18.09
C VAL A 934 -0.95 -3.03 17.96
N VAL A 935 -2.10 -2.41 17.63
CA VAL A 935 -2.24 -0.96 17.51
C VAL A 935 -2.04 -0.26 18.86
N SER A 936 -2.62 -0.80 19.93
CA SER A 936 -2.50 -0.26 21.29
C SER A 936 -1.10 -0.41 21.88
N ALA A 937 -0.39 -1.50 21.55
CA ALA A 937 1.00 -1.67 21.95
C ALA A 937 1.93 -0.65 21.28
N ALA A 938 1.55 -0.13 20.10
CA ALA A 938 2.23 0.97 19.44
C ALA A 938 1.82 2.36 19.98
N GLY A 939 0.97 2.42 21.01
CA GLY A 939 0.57 3.66 21.68
C GLY A 939 -0.71 4.31 21.13
N TYR A 940 -1.48 3.62 20.28
CA TYR A 940 -2.68 4.19 19.65
C TYR A 940 -3.96 3.53 20.16
N ALA A 941 -4.94 4.34 20.59
CA ALA A 941 -6.21 3.86 21.15
C ALA A 941 -7.32 3.61 20.10
N VAL A 942 -6.99 3.60 18.81
CA VAL A 942 -7.95 3.50 17.70
C VAL A 942 -8.02 2.11 17.08
N SER A 943 -9.15 1.80 16.44
CA SER A 943 -9.27 0.65 15.54
C SER A 943 -8.81 1.04 14.14
N LEU A 944 -7.97 0.20 13.54
CA LEU A 944 -7.46 0.35 12.18
C LEU A 944 -7.83 -0.89 11.36
N PHE A 945 -8.12 -0.67 10.09
CA PHE A 945 -8.47 -1.71 9.14
C PHE A 945 -7.57 -1.63 7.91
N GLU A 946 -7.23 -2.77 7.33
CA GLU A 946 -6.58 -2.85 6.03
C GLU A 946 -7.66 -2.91 4.94
N LEU A 947 -7.56 -2.02 3.95
CA LEU A 947 -8.40 -2.04 2.75
C LEU A 947 -7.81 -3.03 1.74
N LEU A 948 -8.60 -4.03 1.30
CA LEU A 948 -8.12 -5.12 0.46
C LEU A 948 -8.48 -4.95 -1.02
N ALA A 949 -9.77 -5.02 -1.34
CA ALA A 949 -10.25 -5.04 -2.71
C ALA A 949 -11.68 -4.51 -2.81
N PRO A 950 -12.11 -4.02 -3.99
CA PRO A 950 -13.52 -3.72 -4.25
C PRO A 950 -14.41 -4.94 -4.04
N VAL A 951 -15.67 -4.73 -3.69
CA VAL A 951 -16.69 -5.78 -3.61
C VAL A 951 -17.54 -5.71 -4.88
N ASN A 952 -17.36 -6.65 -5.80
CA ASN A 952 -18.13 -6.70 -7.05
C ASN A 952 -18.70 -8.08 -7.40
N PHE A 953 -18.33 -9.16 -6.69
CA PHE A 953 -18.65 -10.53 -7.07
C PHE A 953 -20.15 -10.74 -7.34
N LEU A 954 -21.01 -10.41 -6.37
CA LEU A 954 -22.47 -10.58 -6.50
C LEU A 954 -23.06 -9.77 -7.66
N ARG A 955 -22.57 -8.53 -7.85
CA ARG A 955 -23.03 -7.67 -8.95
C ARG A 955 -22.64 -8.24 -10.32
N VAL A 956 -21.43 -8.79 -10.43
CA VAL A 956 -20.94 -9.44 -11.67
C VAL A 956 -21.75 -10.71 -11.94
N VAL A 957 -21.95 -11.54 -10.92
CA VAL A 957 -22.81 -12.74 -10.98
C VAL A 957 -24.22 -12.39 -11.46
N GLU A 958 -24.87 -11.37 -10.87
CA GLU A 958 -26.22 -10.96 -11.25
C GLU A 958 -26.30 -10.51 -12.71
N ARG A 959 -25.30 -9.75 -13.17
CA ARG A 959 -25.19 -9.33 -14.58
C ARG A 959 -25.03 -10.54 -15.50
N ILE A 960 -24.16 -11.49 -15.16
CA ILE A 960 -23.95 -12.73 -15.94
C ILE A 960 -25.24 -13.55 -15.99
N MET A 961 -25.89 -13.80 -14.85
CA MET A 961 -27.14 -14.57 -14.82
C MET A 961 -28.27 -13.89 -15.61
N ALA A 962 -28.36 -12.56 -15.57
CA ALA A 962 -29.34 -11.81 -16.36
C ALA A 962 -29.09 -11.98 -17.86
N ALA A 963 -27.81 -11.87 -18.29
CA ALA A 963 -27.42 -12.06 -19.68
C ALA A 963 -27.70 -13.50 -20.17
N LEU A 964 -27.31 -14.52 -19.39
CA LEU A 964 -27.55 -15.92 -19.72
C LEU A 964 -29.05 -16.25 -19.78
N LYS A 965 -29.87 -15.64 -18.92
CA LYS A 965 -31.32 -15.80 -18.97
C LYS A 965 -31.92 -15.19 -20.23
N GLU A 966 -31.50 -13.98 -20.60
CA GLU A 966 -31.96 -13.31 -21.83
C GLU A 966 -31.57 -14.13 -23.08
N GLU A 967 -30.36 -14.68 -23.11
CA GLU A 967 -29.89 -15.54 -24.19
C GLU A 967 -30.67 -16.87 -24.24
N GLY A 968 -30.93 -17.48 -23.09
CA GLY A 968 -31.78 -18.67 -22.98
C GLY A 968 -33.21 -18.41 -23.47
N ASP A 969 -33.83 -17.29 -23.08
CA ASP A 969 -35.16 -16.89 -23.53
C ASP A 969 -35.20 -16.65 -25.05
N LYS A 970 -34.16 -16.01 -25.62
CA LYS A 970 -34.00 -15.85 -27.08
C LYS A 970 -33.85 -17.19 -27.78
N HIS A 971 -33.06 -18.11 -27.22
CA HIS A 971 -32.83 -19.42 -27.80
C HIS A 971 -34.10 -20.29 -27.75
N GLU A 972 -34.88 -20.23 -26.67
CA GLU A 972 -36.20 -20.88 -26.57
C GLU A 972 -37.21 -20.25 -27.52
N GLN A 973 -37.20 -18.92 -27.71
CA GLN A 973 -38.03 -18.25 -28.72
C GLN A 973 -37.65 -18.66 -30.15
N MET A 974 -36.36 -18.74 -30.47
CA MET A 974 -35.89 -19.25 -31.77
C MET A 974 -36.25 -20.72 -31.95
N GLN A 975 -36.10 -21.57 -30.93
CA GLN A 975 -36.53 -22.96 -30.99
C GLN A 975 -38.03 -23.09 -31.22
N LYS A 976 -38.85 -22.30 -30.51
CA LYS A 976 -40.31 -22.25 -30.72
C LYS A 976 -40.65 -21.74 -32.12
N GLN A 977 -39.96 -20.73 -32.63
CA GLN A 977 -40.14 -20.25 -34.01
C GLN A 977 -39.77 -21.31 -35.05
N VAL A 978 -38.68 -22.05 -34.83
CA VAL A 978 -38.26 -23.17 -35.69
C VAL A 978 -39.25 -24.33 -35.60
N GLU A 979 -39.71 -24.69 -34.41
CA GLU A 979 -40.74 -25.72 -34.20
C GLU A 979 -42.10 -25.32 -34.79
N ASP A 980 -42.48 -24.04 -34.69
CA ASP A 980 -43.70 -23.51 -35.28
C ASP A 980 -43.59 -23.41 -36.80
N GLN A 981 -42.42 -23.06 -37.35
CA GLN A 981 -42.13 -23.15 -38.78
C GLN A 981 -42.16 -24.61 -39.25
N LEU A 982 -41.60 -25.56 -38.51
CA LEU A 982 -41.68 -27.00 -38.80
C LEU A 982 -43.11 -27.52 -38.72
N LYS A 983 -43.91 -27.06 -37.76
CA LYS A 983 -45.35 -27.40 -37.66
C LYS A 983 -46.16 -26.79 -38.80
N ARG A 984 -45.88 -25.54 -39.21
CA ARG A 984 -46.49 -24.92 -40.39
C ARG A 984 -46.11 -25.63 -41.68
N MET A 985 -44.84 -26.01 -41.85
CA MET A 985 -44.40 -26.85 -42.97
C MET A 985 -45.08 -28.24 -42.96
N LYS A 986 -45.35 -28.82 -41.78
CA LYS A 986 -46.12 -30.06 -41.65
C LYS A 986 -47.62 -29.89 -41.91
N GLN A 987 -48.19 -28.70 -41.67
CA GLN A 987 -49.61 -28.39 -41.92
C GLN A 987 -49.89 -27.91 -43.35
N GLU A 988 -48.92 -27.27 -44.02
CA GLU A 988 -49.02 -26.83 -45.43
C GLU A 988 -48.81 -27.97 -46.44
N ARG A 989 -48.29 -29.13 -46.02
CA ARG A 989 -48.23 -30.33 -46.86
C ARG A 989 -49.58 -31.06 -46.89
N ARG A 990 -50.53 -30.56 -47.69
CA ARG A 990 -51.45 -31.45 -48.42
C ARG A 990 -50.60 -32.29 -49.37
N ALA A 991 -50.79 -33.61 -49.34
CA ALA A 991 -50.03 -34.60 -50.11
C ALA A 991 -49.71 -34.12 -51.52
N ALA A 992 -48.46 -33.72 -51.75
CA ALA A 992 -47.93 -33.60 -53.10
C ALA A 992 -47.90 -35.02 -53.68
N PRO A 993 -48.35 -35.23 -54.94
CA PRO A 993 -48.33 -36.55 -55.55
C PRO A 993 -46.89 -37.07 -55.51
N SER A 994 -46.70 -38.34 -55.12
CA SER A 994 -45.39 -38.98 -54.89
C SER A 994 -44.34 -38.69 -55.99
N MET A 995 -44.79 -38.42 -57.22
CA MET A 995 -43.96 -38.02 -58.35
C MET A 995 -43.26 -36.64 -58.21
N VAL A 996 -43.82 -35.68 -57.47
CA VAL A 996 -43.20 -34.36 -57.20
C VAL A 996 -42.17 -34.45 -56.08
N ILE A 997 -42.46 -35.22 -55.04
CA ILE A 997 -41.53 -35.48 -53.92
C ILE A 997 -40.31 -36.26 -54.42
N ALA A 998 -40.50 -37.27 -55.27
CA ALA A 998 -39.40 -38.00 -55.90
C ALA A 998 -38.52 -37.08 -56.77
N ARG A 999 -39.12 -36.17 -57.57
CA ARG A 999 -38.37 -35.20 -58.38
C ARG A 999 -37.60 -34.18 -57.54
N GLU A 1000 -38.18 -33.69 -56.45
CA GLU A 1000 -37.49 -32.76 -55.55
C GLU A 1000 -36.35 -33.46 -54.80
N LEU A 1001 -36.54 -34.71 -54.34
CA LEU A 1001 -35.50 -35.50 -53.67
C LEU A 1001 -34.34 -35.88 -54.60
N ASP A 1002 -34.63 -36.18 -55.88
CA ASP A 1002 -33.61 -36.36 -56.92
C ASP A 1002 -32.85 -35.06 -57.21
N SER A 1003 -33.56 -33.92 -57.29
CA SER A 1003 -32.92 -32.62 -57.48
C SER A 1003 -31.98 -32.26 -56.33
N LEU A 1004 -32.39 -32.56 -55.09
CA LEU A 1004 -31.65 -32.33 -53.86
C LEU A 1004 -30.47 -33.31 -53.75
N GLY A 1005 -30.61 -34.53 -54.29
CA GLY A 1005 -29.52 -35.47 -54.48
C GLY A 1005 -28.44 -34.96 -55.44
N HIS A 1006 -28.84 -34.32 -56.53
CA HIS A 1006 -27.89 -33.67 -57.44
C HIS A 1006 -27.21 -32.45 -56.80
N THR A 1007 -27.93 -31.63 -56.02
CA THR A 1007 -27.32 -30.50 -55.30
C THR A 1007 -26.34 -31.00 -54.23
N LEU A 1008 -26.72 -32.03 -53.47
CA LEU A 1008 -25.85 -32.65 -52.46
C LEU A 1008 -24.59 -33.22 -53.11
N GLN A 1009 -24.72 -33.96 -54.22
CA GLN A 1009 -23.56 -34.50 -54.94
C GLN A 1009 -22.62 -33.37 -55.40
N ASN A 1010 -23.17 -32.28 -55.94
CA ASN A 1010 -22.37 -31.13 -56.37
C ASN A 1010 -21.61 -30.47 -55.21
N GLN A 1011 -22.23 -30.33 -54.02
CA GLN A 1011 -21.54 -29.79 -52.84
C GLN A 1011 -20.50 -30.76 -52.27
N LEU A 1012 -20.77 -32.06 -52.25
CA LEU A 1012 -19.80 -33.06 -51.83
C LEU A 1012 -18.59 -33.09 -52.78
N ASP A 1013 -18.82 -32.94 -54.09
CA ASP A 1013 -17.76 -32.82 -55.09
C ASP A 1013 -16.96 -31.52 -54.94
N GLU A 1014 -17.60 -30.43 -54.50
CA GLU A 1014 -16.93 -29.17 -54.17
C GLU A 1014 -16.06 -29.28 -52.91
N ILE A 1015 -16.53 -29.99 -51.88
CA ILE A 1015 -15.74 -30.33 -50.69
C ILE A 1015 -14.54 -31.21 -51.07
N ASP A 1016 -14.73 -32.24 -51.92
CA ASP A 1016 -13.62 -33.08 -52.41
C ASP A 1016 -12.58 -32.24 -53.18
N ARG A 1017 -13.03 -31.31 -54.04
CA ARG A 1017 -12.14 -30.36 -54.74
C ARG A 1017 -11.44 -29.38 -53.79
N TYR A 1018 -12.12 -28.90 -52.75
CA TYR A 1018 -11.54 -28.00 -51.76
C TYR A 1018 -10.44 -28.70 -50.94
N VAL A 1019 -10.71 -29.92 -50.49
CA VAL A 1019 -9.74 -30.74 -49.75
C VAL A 1019 -8.53 -31.09 -50.62
N GLN A 1020 -8.74 -31.46 -51.90
CA GLN A 1020 -7.65 -31.71 -52.85
C GLN A 1020 -6.79 -30.48 -53.14
N LYS A 1021 -7.34 -29.26 -53.08
CA LYS A 1021 -6.58 -28.02 -53.29
C LYS A 1021 -5.78 -27.58 -52.06
N ARG A 1022 -6.14 -28.01 -50.85
CA ARG A 1022 -5.52 -27.54 -49.60
C ARG A 1022 -4.73 -28.60 -48.82
N SER A 1023 -4.87 -29.87 -49.16
CA SER A 1023 -4.13 -30.97 -48.53
C SER A 1023 -3.30 -31.72 -49.57
N THR A 1024 -2.07 -32.12 -49.21
CA THR A 1024 -1.18 -32.94 -50.05
C THR A 1024 -1.17 -34.42 -49.62
N ASP A 1025 -1.88 -34.77 -48.54
CA ASP A 1025 -1.97 -36.13 -47.99
C ASP A 1025 -2.91 -37.01 -48.83
N ARG A 1026 -2.33 -37.99 -49.53
CA ARG A 1026 -3.05 -38.89 -50.45
C ARG A 1026 -3.97 -39.87 -49.72
N GLU A 1027 -3.65 -40.30 -48.50
CA GLU A 1027 -4.51 -41.21 -47.75
C GLU A 1027 -5.72 -40.48 -47.19
N LEU A 1028 -5.52 -39.27 -46.64
CA LEU A 1028 -6.62 -38.42 -46.19
C LEU A 1028 -7.61 -38.12 -47.32
N ILE A 1029 -7.11 -37.70 -48.49
CA ILE A 1029 -7.96 -37.40 -49.66
C ILE A 1029 -8.75 -38.66 -50.08
N LYS A 1030 -8.11 -39.83 -50.13
CA LYS A 1030 -8.78 -41.09 -50.51
C LYS A 1030 -9.86 -41.49 -49.50
N ASN A 1031 -9.59 -41.31 -48.20
CA ASN A 1031 -10.55 -41.62 -47.13
C ASN A 1031 -11.72 -40.65 -47.12
N VAL A 1032 -11.47 -39.35 -47.27
CA VAL A 1032 -12.51 -38.33 -47.37
C VAL A 1032 -13.39 -38.58 -48.59
N ARG A 1033 -12.82 -38.84 -49.77
CA ARG A 1033 -13.60 -39.15 -50.97
C ARG A 1033 -14.48 -40.39 -50.79
N LYS A 1034 -13.95 -41.44 -50.16
CA LYS A 1034 -14.73 -42.66 -49.85
C LYS A 1034 -15.86 -42.36 -48.87
N MET A 1035 -15.63 -41.50 -47.89
CA MET A 1035 -16.63 -41.08 -46.91
C MET A 1035 -17.74 -40.24 -47.55
N LEU A 1036 -17.39 -39.27 -48.39
CA LEU A 1036 -18.34 -38.44 -49.13
C LEU A 1036 -19.20 -39.29 -50.08
N SER A 1037 -18.58 -40.25 -50.80
CA SER A 1037 -19.31 -41.19 -51.65
C SER A 1037 -20.25 -42.09 -50.84
N ASN A 1038 -19.82 -42.55 -49.67
CA ASN A 1038 -20.68 -43.33 -48.78
C ASN A 1038 -21.89 -42.51 -48.30
N VAL A 1039 -21.70 -41.23 -47.94
CA VAL A 1039 -22.80 -40.33 -47.55
C VAL A 1039 -23.81 -40.18 -48.68
N HIS A 1040 -23.36 -39.97 -49.92
CA HIS A 1040 -24.27 -39.87 -51.07
C HIS A 1040 -24.99 -41.19 -51.36
N ASN A 1041 -24.33 -42.33 -51.22
CA ASN A 1041 -24.95 -43.65 -51.39
C ASN A 1041 -25.98 -43.94 -50.30
N LEU A 1042 -25.71 -43.56 -49.05
CA LEU A 1042 -26.63 -43.71 -47.93
C LEU A 1042 -27.87 -42.85 -48.15
N TYR A 1043 -27.70 -41.62 -48.62
CA TYR A 1043 -28.79 -40.73 -49.05
C TYR A 1043 -29.64 -41.36 -50.17
N LYS A 1044 -29.01 -41.95 -51.20
CA LYS A 1044 -29.74 -42.66 -52.28
C LYS A 1044 -30.56 -43.85 -51.77
N VAL A 1045 -29.98 -44.66 -50.87
CA VAL A 1045 -30.67 -45.82 -50.30
C VAL A 1045 -31.86 -45.37 -49.47
N GLU A 1046 -31.70 -44.33 -48.67
CA GLU A 1046 -32.76 -43.86 -47.78
C GLU A 1046 -33.89 -43.16 -48.54
N ILE A 1047 -33.59 -42.45 -49.62
CA ILE A 1047 -34.62 -41.94 -50.54
C ILE A 1047 -35.33 -43.05 -51.30
N SER A 1048 -34.59 -44.08 -51.73
CA SER A 1048 -35.22 -45.23 -52.39
C SER A 1048 -36.24 -45.93 -51.49
N ARG A 1049 -35.99 -45.96 -50.16
CA ARG A 1049 -36.98 -46.44 -49.18
C ARG A 1049 -38.19 -45.51 -49.07
N ILE A 1050 -37.96 -44.19 -49.04
CA ILE A 1050 -39.02 -43.17 -48.96
C ILE A 1050 -39.89 -43.09 -50.23
N ILE A 1051 -39.38 -43.54 -51.38
CA ILE A 1051 -40.14 -43.61 -52.65
C ILE A 1051 -40.97 -44.90 -52.77
N ILE A 1052 -40.59 -45.97 -52.05
CA ILE A 1052 -41.22 -47.30 -52.11
C ILE A 1052 -42.33 -47.48 -51.04
N ASP A 1053 -42.24 -46.80 -49.90
CA ASP A 1053 -43.35 -46.62 -48.94
C ASP A 1053 -44.26 -45.44 -49.32
#